data_AF-A0A219AKV0-F1
#
_entry.id   AF-A0A219AKV0-F1
#
_cell.length_a   1.000
_cell.length_b   1.000
_cell.length_c   1.000
_cell.angle_alpha   90.00
_cell.angle_beta   90.00
_cell.angle_gamma   90.00
#
_symmetry.space_group_name_H-M   'P 1'
#
loop_
_entity.id
_entity.type
_entity.pdbx_description
1 polymer ?
#
loop_
_entity_poly.entity_id
_entity_poly.type
_entity_poly.pdbx_seq_one_letter_code
_entity_poly.pdbx_strand_id
1 'polypeptide(L)'
;MMLIVFVSIGGICATDVNDFNSSTNISDSSVQNVTNVAVSNSVDMFNSTNVSELNLDPDCESNDSGLIYDGTTSTVGNNKDISTEDSDNNLNNQPSIINDNSVVNNPTSKNSNVDNNVVSNNNSLVKNTNTSSNTVVPKVKISSLTLKSTSVPTSFSISDIISASRTVRAYYASNGKLPSYVTIGSVRVSLSQFLYYECKAIDQLNSGNAANIPIIKNNLNEPSSPNSGDSVNGNLNKAGYVDSATRTYKFILNYNQGPNYSTTTVGRVSYNRLIEAFAAVLDYYGTNKQLPSYINVKYNAITGTPAGTSTKPSTNSTNSSSNSNNTTTVISKNEFTINQITSAAKVVRAYYLANGKLPTTVTVGSVKLSLAQFLYYESVAISQLNSGNKANIAIVNRTFNEPSRPNSGDSINSNLNKAGYADSATRTYKFILNYNQGPNYSTTTVGRVSYNKLILAFTEVLEYYNNQKTLPANVLVNTNFAGNYTYFTVASSGTYVNGSKFVVVLKDVFGNTVTNKKVVFTLNGKEYTGTTDAKGTVYITIPVLNNGNYNVSYKYTDSNSKLSSSNSTTIKVVKNVTTISGNDLTTTNKSNDKFSITLKDAFGNLIANQKVQFRISGSNVVYEATTNAKGVASLAINLPAGNYTITYTFDGNSNYPKSSGSSKIIVNNMVVNSNSFTIDQIISAAKTAKSYYETNKKLPSTVTIGSTKLSLAQFLYYESKAISQLNAGDLSNIAIVNNTLNEPSSPNSGDSVSNDLSKEGYVDSATRTYKFILNYNQGPNYSTTTIGRVSYNALIEAFSRVLAYYGDNKKLPTSISIDTTTTNSYNGNDFAANNAQITALALELTANLTSDYDKAYTLFNWVRDNIKYSYYYNSQQGAALTLTRGSGNCCDQSNLLVSMCRVVGLNVRYVHGYCHFTDGWYGHVLTEINVDGKWYSADPVSTRNTFGVINNWDTYSATYYNRYTYLPF
;
A
#
# COMPACT_ATOMS: atom_id res chain seq x y z
N MET A 1 -28.55 -34.30 46.79
CA MET A 1 -29.45 -33.19 47.17
C MET A 1 -29.14 -32.04 46.21
N MET A 2 -30.09 -31.64 45.34
CA MET A 2 -31.14 -30.63 45.59
C MET A 2 -30.58 -29.20 45.69
N LEU A 3 -31.10 -28.17 45.02
CA LEU A 3 -32.08 -28.05 43.90
C LEU A 3 -31.88 -26.60 43.33
N ILE A 4 -31.86 -26.30 42.02
CA ILE A 4 -33.01 -25.98 41.14
C ILE A 4 -33.97 -24.92 41.74
N VAL A 5 -34.48 -23.87 41.06
CA VAL A 5 -34.27 -23.24 39.72
C VAL A 5 -35.07 -21.88 39.75
N PHE A 6 -35.15 -20.92 38.82
CA PHE A 6 -34.84 -20.78 37.39
C PHE A 6 -34.03 -19.46 37.13
N VAL A 7 -34.15 -18.57 36.12
CA VAL A 7 -35.06 -18.28 34.98
C VAL A 7 -34.20 -17.85 33.76
N SER A 8 -34.75 -17.86 32.54
CA SER A 8 -34.07 -17.48 31.28
C SER A 8 -34.99 -16.68 30.32
N ILE A 9 -34.40 -15.91 29.38
CA ILE A 9 -34.94 -15.42 28.08
C ILE A 9 -33.81 -14.64 27.36
N GLY A 10 -33.65 -14.64 26.02
CA GLY A 10 -34.31 -15.47 25.00
C GLY A 10 -34.40 -14.86 23.58
N GLY A 11 -33.35 -14.97 22.75
CA GLY A 11 -33.40 -14.82 21.27
C GLY A 11 -33.74 -13.43 20.69
N ILE A 12 -34.01 -13.25 19.38
CA ILE A 12 -33.73 -14.06 18.16
C ILE A 12 -34.01 -13.21 16.88
N CYS A 13 -33.19 -13.36 15.83
CA CYS A 13 -33.55 -13.37 14.40
C CYS A 13 -32.26 -13.64 13.57
N ALA A 14 -32.10 -14.65 12.70
CA ALA A 14 -32.96 -15.64 12.04
C ALA A 14 -33.64 -15.21 10.73
N THR A 15 -33.21 -15.86 9.63
CA THR A 15 -34.05 -16.38 8.52
C THR A 15 -33.33 -17.60 7.93
N ASP A 16 -33.93 -18.79 8.05
CA ASP A 16 -33.46 -20.04 7.42
C ASP A 16 -33.96 -20.19 5.97
N VAL A 17 -33.78 -21.36 5.34
CA VAL A 17 -34.88 -22.32 5.07
C VAL A 17 -34.49 -23.45 4.09
N ASN A 18 -34.89 -24.69 4.48
CA ASN A 18 -35.08 -25.94 3.73
C ASN A 18 -33.92 -26.92 3.40
N ASP A 19 -34.11 -28.14 3.90
CA ASP A 19 -33.51 -29.41 3.49
C ASP A 19 -34.03 -29.92 2.13
N PHE A 20 -33.35 -30.94 1.58
CA PHE A 20 -34.04 -32.12 1.02
C PHE A 20 -33.21 -33.40 1.20
N ASN A 21 -33.86 -34.55 1.33
CA ASN A 21 -33.25 -35.79 1.81
C ASN A 21 -33.65 -37.01 0.96
N SER A 22 -32.69 -37.79 0.45
CA SER A 22 -32.94 -39.13 -0.13
C SER A 22 -31.68 -39.99 -0.35
N SER A 23 -31.39 -40.84 0.63
CA SER A 23 -30.92 -42.24 0.51
C SER A 23 -30.26 -42.76 -0.80
N THR A 24 -29.01 -43.25 -0.66
CA THR A 24 -28.59 -44.57 -1.18
C THR A 24 -27.95 -45.38 -0.04
N ASN A 25 -27.94 -46.71 -0.15
CA ASN A 25 -28.06 -47.60 1.03
C ASN A 25 -27.10 -48.81 0.97
N ILE A 26 -26.75 -49.39 2.14
CA ILE A 26 -26.10 -50.72 2.33
C ILE A 26 -24.61 -50.76 1.84
N SER A 27 -23.62 -51.30 2.57
CA SER A 27 -23.60 -52.53 3.40
C SER A 27 -22.81 -52.48 4.72
N ASP A 28 -23.27 -53.29 5.68
CA ASP A 28 -22.76 -53.57 7.03
C ASP A 28 -21.49 -54.47 7.07
N SER A 29 -20.69 -54.39 8.15
CA SER A 29 -20.19 -55.58 8.89
C SER A 29 -19.41 -55.27 10.20
N SER A 30 -19.78 -55.99 11.26
CA SER A 30 -18.97 -56.40 12.44
C SER A 30 -18.36 -55.34 13.39
N VAL A 31 -19.25 -54.85 14.26
CA VAL A 31 -19.10 -54.62 15.71
C VAL A 31 -18.11 -55.55 16.45
N GLN A 32 -17.54 -55.07 17.58
CA GLN A 32 -17.28 -55.70 18.91
C GLN A 32 -15.89 -55.30 19.49
N ASN A 33 -15.66 -55.03 20.79
CA ASN A 33 -16.49 -54.50 21.90
C ASN A 33 -15.61 -54.29 23.17
N VAL A 34 -16.06 -53.48 24.17
CA VAL A 34 -15.94 -53.70 25.65
C VAL A 34 -14.52 -53.90 26.27
N THR A 35 -14.06 -53.23 27.36
CA THR A 35 -14.59 -52.18 28.30
C THR A 35 -13.43 -51.58 29.14
N ASN A 36 -13.71 -50.49 29.90
CA ASN A 36 -13.31 -50.13 31.30
C ASN A 36 -11.96 -50.65 31.87
N VAL A 37 -11.24 -49.93 32.75
CA VAL A 37 -11.67 -49.31 34.03
C VAL A 37 -10.86 -48.03 34.37
N ALA A 38 -11.41 -47.26 35.31
CA ALA A 38 -11.01 -45.93 35.76
C ALA A 38 -9.73 -45.80 36.64
N VAL A 39 -9.13 -44.60 36.58
CA VAL A 39 -8.66 -43.74 37.71
C VAL A 39 -7.59 -44.24 38.70
N SER A 40 -6.53 -43.43 38.85
CA SER A 40 -6.05 -42.94 40.17
C SER A 40 -5.08 -41.75 40.02
N ASN A 41 -5.00 -40.88 41.04
CA ASN A 41 -4.12 -39.70 41.13
C ASN A 41 -3.09 -39.88 42.26
N SER A 42 -1.83 -39.49 42.03
CA SER A 42 -0.90 -38.84 43.00
C SER A 42 0.39 -38.45 42.25
N VAL A 43 1.04 -37.28 42.40
CA VAL A 43 1.32 -36.36 43.53
C VAL A 43 2.68 -36.65 44.21
N ASP A 44 3.68 -35.87 43.78
CA ASP A 44 4.77 -35.21 44.52
C ASP A 44 5.99 -35.92 45.16
N MET A 45 7.15 -35.30 44.86
CA MET A 45 8.28 -34.92 45.75
C MET A 45 9.49 -35.85 46.07
N PHE A 46 10.69 -35.27 45.80
CA PHE A 46 12.00 -35.40 46.49
C PHE A 46 12.76 -36.76 46.43
N ASN A 47 14.10 -36.86 46.55
CA ASN A 47 15.27 -35.97 46.34
C ASN A 47 16.58 -36.82 46.55
N SER A 48 17.76 -36.32 46.14
CA SER A 48 19.12 -36.89 46.37
C SER A 48 19.43 -38.19 45.58
N THR A 49 20.68 -38.51 45.19
CA THR A 49 21.97 -38.44 45.92
C THR A 49 23.19 -37.93 45.13
N ASN A 50 24.27 -37.59 45.86
CA ASN A 50 25.65 -37.38 45.37
C ASN A 50 26.37 -38.77 45.21
N VAL A 51 27.68 -38.95 44.88
CA VAL A 51 28.94 -38.48 45.52
C VAL A 51 30.17 -38.77 44.60
N SER A 52 31.28 -38.02 44.79
CA SER A 52 32.69 -38.22 44.31
C SER A 52 32.95 -38.15 42.79
N GLU A 53 33.93 -37.40 42.24
CA GLU A 53 35.39 -37.23 42.55
C GLU A 53 36.23 -38.47 42.15
N LEU A 54 37.19 -38.39 41.21
CA LEU A 54 38.51 -37.74 41.35
C LEU A 54 39.21 -37.53 39.98
N ASN A 55 40.40 -36.91 39.99
CA ASN A 55 41.24 -36.63 38.80
C ASN A 55 41.82 -37.89 38.12
N LEU A 56 42.14 -37.78 36.82
CA LEU A 56 43.51 -37.94 36.28
C LEU A 56 43.60 -37.53 34.79
N ASP A 57 44.67 -36.82 34.46
CA ASP A 57 45.26 -36.62 33.12
C ASP A 57 46.59 -37.40 33.15
N PRO A 58 47.10 -38.02 32.06
CA PRO A 58 47.81 -37.21 31.05
C PRO A 58 47.85 -37.77 29.59
N ASP A 59 48.45 -36.94 28.72
CA ASP A 59 49.25 -37.26 27.52
C ASP A 59 48.60 -37.88 26.25
N CYS A 60 49.26 -37.88 25.08
CA CYS A 60 49.89 -36.78 24.29
C CYS A 60 50.59 -37.36 23.03
N GLU A 61 50.11 -37.07 21.82
CA GLU A 61 50.91 -37.01 20.57
C GLU A 61 50.37 -35.83 19.72
N SER A 62 51.16 -34.91 19.14
CA SER A 62 52.25 -35.00 18.13
C SER A 62 51.72 -35.38 16.72
N ASN A 63 52.12 -34.75 15.59
CA ASN A 63 53.16 -33.76 15.30
C ASN A 63 52.93 -33.01 13.95
N ASP A 64 53.43 -31.76 13.84
CA ASP A 64 54.05 -31.11 12.64
C ASP A 64 53.20 -30.95 11.32
N SER A 65 53.44 -30.05 10.35
CA SER A 65 54.49 -29.01 10.12
C SER A 65 53.93 -27.79 9.33
N GLY A 66 54.66 -26.65 9.33
CA GLY A 66 54.85 -25.88 8.08
C GLY A 66 54.50 -24.36 8.01
N LEU A 67 55.51 -23.50 8.29
CA LEU A 67 55.92 -22.28 7.52
C LEU A 67 54.90 -21.15 7.14
N ILE A 68 55.22 -19.84 7.12
CA ILE A 68 56.25 -18.98 7.79
C ILE A 68 55.83 -17.49 7.60
N TYR A 69 56.14 -16.60 8.57
CA TYR A 69 56.10 -15.10 8.50
C TYR A 69 54.78 -14.40 8.11
N ASP A 70 54.52 -13.12 8.44
CA ASP A 70 54.89 -12.20 9.54
C ASP A 70 53.92 -11.00 9.40
N GLY A 71 53.21 -10.54 10.43
CA GLY A 71 53.72 -9.53 11.36
C GLY A 71 52.86 -8.25 11.28
N THR A 72 52.80 -7.35 12.26
CA THR A 72 53.41 -7.33 13.60
C THR A 72 52.54 -6.50 14.56
N THR A 73 52.54 -6.87 15.86
CA THR A 73 52.52 -5.98 17.06
C THR A 73 51.40 -4.91 17.30
N SER A 74 50.99 -4.59 18.54
CA SER A 74 51.17 -5.24 19.86
C SER A 74 50.38 -4.51 20.99
N THR A 75 50.23 -5.15 22.16
CA THR A 75 50.36 -4.60 23.54
C THR A 75 49.50 -3.42 24.05
N VAL A 76 49.17 -3.31 25.36
CA VAL A 76 49.07 -4.26 26.48
C VAL A 76 48.24 -3.63 27.61
N GLY A 77 47.45 -4.43 28.33
CA GLY A 77 47.12 -4.25 29.75
C GLY A 77 46.30 -3.02 30.20
N ASN A 78 46.03 -2.86 31.50
CA ASN A 78 46.09 -3.89 32.57
C ASN A 78 45.26 -3.49 33.80
N ASN A 79 44.87 -4.50 34.59
CA ASN A 79 44.40 -4.42 35.99
C ASN A 79 43.09 -3.65 36.30
N LYS A 80 42.52 -3.74 37.52
CA LYS A 80 42.13 -4.91 38.37
C LYS A 80 41.47 -4.33 39.65
N ASP A 81 40.58 -5.10 40.29
CA ASP A 81 40.30 -5.06 41.76
C ASP A 81 39.70 -3.75 42.37
N ILE A 82 39.09 -3.70 43.57
CA ILE A 82 38.14 -4.61 44.26
C ILE A 82 37.32 -3.83 45.33
N SER A 83 36.12 -4.33 45.65
CA SER A 83 35.23 -4.17 46.85
C SER A 83 35.12 -2.92 47.77
N THR A 84 33.86 -2.65 48.16
CA THR A 84 33.28 -2.38 49.53
C THR A 84 33.63 -1.15 50.40
N GLU A 85 32.55 -0.50 50.88
CA GLU A 85 32.31 0.09 52.23
C GLU A 85 33.20 1.30 52.67
N ASP A 86 32.84 2.16 53.64
CA ASP A 86 31.84 2.09 54.72
C ASP A 86 31.10 3.45 54.98
N SER A 87 30.71 3.77 56.22
CA SER A 87 29.54 4.60 56.59
C SER A 87 29.80 5.97 57.27
N ASP A 88 28.70 6.63 57.68
CA ASP A 88 28.55 7.69 58.71
C ASP A 88 29.10 9.12 58.53
N ASN A 89 28.21 10.13 58.65
CA ASN A 89 27.99 10.82 59.95
C ASN A 89 26.85 11.89 59.98
N ASN A 90 25.85 11.62 60.83
CA ASN A 90 25.34 12.44 61.96
C ASN A 90 24.80 13.90 61.87
N LEU A 91 23.59 14.03 62.47
CA LEU A 91 23.13 14.97 63.53
C LEU A 91 22.48 16.36 63.26
N ASN A 92 21.31 16.49 63.91
CA ASN A 92 20.64 17.68 64.48
C ASN A 92 20.17 18.83 63.55
N ASN A 93 19.02 19.46 63.81
CA ASN A 93 18.41 19.74 65.12
C ASN A 93 16.86 19.78 65.10
N GLN A 94 16.19 19.56 66.26
CA GLN A 94 14.72 19.66 66.39
C GLN A 94 14.30 20.05 67.82
N PRO A 95 13.46 21.09 67.96
CA PRO A 95 12.30 21.06 68.88
C PRO A 95 11.00 21.44 68.11
N SER A 96 9.79 20.87 68.28
CA SER A 96 8.97 20.47 69.45
C SER A 96 8.14 21.63 70.04
N ILE A 97 6.88 21.52 70.49
CA ILE A 97 5.85 20.44 70.56
C ILE A 97 4.47 21.11 70.86
N ILE A 98 3.38 20.35 71.14
CA ILE A 98 2.00 20.75 71.57
C ILE A 98 1.07 21.08 70.37
N ASN A 99 -0.01 20.33 70.04
CA ASN A 99 -1.27 19.98 70.76
C ASN A 99 -2.28 21.18 70.86
N ASP A 100 -3.61 21.00 70.96
CA ASP A 100 -4.36 19.86 71.47
C ASP A 100 -5.83 19.77 70.95
N ASN A 101 -6.43 18.56 70.97
CA ASN A 101 -7.85 18.20 71.22
C ASN A 101 -9.06 18.91 70.49
N SER A 102 -10.28 18.35 70.40
CA SER A 102 -10.84 17.00 70.64
C SER A 102 -12.30 16.82 70.16
N VAL A 103 -12.63 15.73 69.43
CA VAL A 103 -13.86 14.87 69.59
C VAL A 103 -15.23 15.59 69.29
N VAL A 104 -16.44 15.04 69.04
CA VAL A 104 -17.20 13.79 69.36
C VAL A 104 -18.22 13.43 68.24
N ASN A 105 -18.80 12.21 68.35
CA ASN A 105 -20.14 11.77 67.89
C ASN A 105 -20.40 11.33 66.42
N ASN A 106 -20.52 10.01 66.27
CA ASN A 106 -21.52 9.29 65.46
C ASN A 106 -22.70 8.93 66.41
N PRO A 107 -23.98 8.73 66.01
CA PRO A 107 -24.38 7.46 65.35
C PRO A 107 -25.64 7.47 64.44
N THR A 108 -25.78 6.39 63.65
CA THR A 108 -27.02 5.67 63.24
C THR A 108 -28.28 6.40 62.74
N SER A 109 -28.56 6.17 61.44
CA SER A 109 -29.85 5.72 60.83
C SER A 109 -31.23 6.23 61.30
N LYS A 110 -32.08 6.54 60.31
CA LYS A 110 -33.31 5.74 60.10
C LYS A 110 -33.84 5.78 58.65
N ASN A 111 -34.58 4.73 58.33
CA ASN A 111 -35.24 4.43 57.06
C ASN A 111 -36.59 5.17 56.92
N SER A 112 -37.05 5.42 55.69
CA SER A 112 -38.46 5.28 55.28
C SER A 112 -38.61 5.33 53.76
N ASN A 113 -39.27 4.30 53.19
CA ASN A 113 -39.75 4.25 51.81
C ASN A 113 -41.09 5.00 51.64
N VAL A 114 -41.53 5.13 50.39
CA VAL A 114 -42.85 4.72 49.83
C VAL A 114 -43.30 5.72 48.76
N ASP A 115 -43.15 5.30 47.50
CA ASP A 115 -44.12 5.31 46.37
C ASP A 115 -44.87 6.63 46.00
N ASN A 116 -45.51 6.80 44.83
CA ASN A 116 -45.93 5.82 43.83
C ASN A 116 -46.12 6.42 42.41
N ASN A 117 -46.00 5.56 41.39
CA ASN A 117 -46.78 5.49 40.14
C ASN A 117 -46.90 6.66 39.09
N VAL A 118 -46.29 6.39 37.91
CA VAL A 118 -46.98 5.95 36.65
C VAL A 118 -47.68 6.96 35.69
N VAL A 119 -47.13 7.00 34.45
CA VAL A 119 -47.79 6.94 33.12
C VAL A 119 -48.48 8.18 32.48
N SER A 120 -47.70 8.86 31.64
CA SER A 120 -47.85 8.97 30.16
C SER A 120 -48.91 9.85 29.46
N ASN A 121 -48.56 10.11 28.18
CA ASN A 121 -49.36 10.20 26.95
C ASN A 121 -49.62 11.58 26.27
N ASN A 122 -49.00 11.66 25.09
CA ASN A 122 -49.60 12.01 23.79
C ASN A 122 -49.71 13.47 23.30
N ASN A 123 -48.79 13.75 22.35
CA ASN A 123 -49.05 14.19 20.97
C ASN A 123 -49.59 15.60 20.64
N SER A 124 -48.85 16.20 19.70
CA SER A 124 -49.33 16.82 18.45
C SER A 124 -49.14 18.35 18.29
N LEU A 125 -48.26 18.68 17.34
CA LEU A 125 -48.38 19.72 16.30
C LEU A 125 -49.34 20.91 16.50
N VAL A 126 -48.81 22.12 16.34
CA VAL A 126 -49.26 23.11 15.32
C VAL A 126 -48.21 24.23 15.13
N LYS A 127 -48.29 24.98 14.02
CA LYS A 127 -47.38 26.08 13.61
C LYS A 127 -47.91 27.47 14.03
N ASN A 128 -47.06 28.50 13.82
CA ASN A 128 -47.36 29.95 13.78
C ASN A 128 -47.66 30.62 15.15
N THR A 129 -47.46 31.93 15.34
CA THR A 129 -47.07 33.03 14.41
C THR A 129 -46.20 34.09 15.11
N ASN A 130 -45.59 35.01 14.35
CA ASN A 130 -44.97 36.24 14.86
C ASN A 130 -46.01 37.26 15.38
N THR A 131 -45.69 37.99 16.45
CA THR A 131 -46.07 39.40 16.67
C THR A 131 -45.09 40.09 17.63
N SER A 132 -45.14 41.41 17.76
CA SER A 132 -44.12 42.24 18.43
C SER A 132 -44.70 43.25 19.42
N SER A 133 -43.79 43.83 20.23
CA SER A 133 -43.81 45.23 20.73
C SER A 133 -44.25 45.55 22.17
N ASN A 134 -43.41 46.38 22.80
CA ASN A 134 -43.69 47.50 23.72
C ASN A 134 -44.15 47.30 25.19
N THR A 135 -43.14 47.37 26.08
CA THR A 135 -42.97 48.38 27.15
C THR A 135 -44.14 48.81 28.05
N VAL A 136 -43.99 48.59 29.37
CA VAL A 136 -44.24 49.61 30.43
C VAL A 136 -43.15 49.48 31.51
N VAL A 137 -42.74 50.61 32.11
CA VAL A 137 -41.83 50.64 33.29
C VAL A 137 -42.39 51.61 34.36
N PRO A 138 -42.75 51.14 35.57
CA PRO A 138 -43.01 51.99 36.73
C PRO A 138 -41.72 52.39 37.49
N LYS A 139 -41.79 53.45 38.31
CA LYS A 139 -40.62 54.25 38.73
C LYS A 139 -40.68 54.65 40.22
N VAL A 140 -39.76 54.14 41.04
CA VAL A 140 -39.54 54.55 42.45
C VAL A 140 -38.02 54.63 42.67
N LYS A 141 -37.40 55.81 42.61
CA LYS A 141 -37.24 56.87 43.65
C LYS A 141 -35.90 56.68 44.38
N ILE A 142 -34.98 57.62 44.17
CA ILE A 142 -33.58 57.54 44.57
C ILE A 142 -33.39 58.04 46.00
N SER A 143 -32.62 57.31 46.80
CA SER A 143 -31.94 57.80 48.00
C SER A 143 -30.45 57.97 47.72
N SER A 144 -29.91 59.12 48.11
CA SER A 144 -28.49 59.46 48.09
C SER A 144 -28.03 59.59 49.56
N LEU A 145 -26.77 59.37 49.97
CA LEU A 145 -25.55 58.93 49.27
C LEU A 145 -25.06 57.61 49.94
N THR A 146 -24.26 56.74 49.34
CA THR A 146 -22.83 56.95 49.05
C THR A 146 -22.39 56.30 47.74
N LEU A 147 -21.55 57.01 46.98
CA LEU A 147 -20.73 56.43 45.93
C LEU A 147 -19.60 55.61 46.57
N LYS A 148 -19.93 54.39 47.02
CA LYS A 148 -18.92 53.36 47.24
C LYS A 148 -18.26 53.11 45.89
N SER A 149 -16.99 53.48 45.74
CA SER A 149 -16.28 53.36 44.47
C SER A 149 -16.37 51.91 43.99
N THR A 150 -17.03 51.71 42.86
CA THR A 150 -17.15 50.40 42.21
C THR A 150 -15.81 50.04 41.63
N SER A 151 -14.94 49.48 42.47
CA SER A 151 -13.66 48.89 42.08
C SER A 151 -13.90 48.02 40.87
N VAL A 152 -13.33 48.40 39.71
CA VAL A 152 -13.46 47.66 38.46
C VAL A 152 -13.10 46.20 38.77
N PRO A 153 -14.01 45.24 38.51
CA PRO A 153 -13.81 43.87 38.97
C PRO A 153 -12.49 43.35 38.39
N THR A 154 -11.72 42.68 39.24
CA THR A 154 -10.41 42.10 38.89
C THR A 154 -10.52 40.66 38.41
N SER A 155 -11.69 40.04 38.61
CA SER A 155 -12.04 38.69 38.20
C SER A 155 -13.55 38.56 37.98
N PHE A 156 -13.97 37.56 37.19
CA PHE A 156 -15.36 37.13 37.06
C PHE A 156 -15.62 35.89 37.89
N SER A 157 -16.80 35.77 38.50
CA SER A 157 -17.24 34.50 39.09
C SER A 157 -17.70 33.54 38.00
N ILE A 158 -17.66 32.23 38.30
CA ILE A 158 -18.22 31.21 37.40
C ILE A 158 -19.72 31.45 37.16
N SER A 159 -20.45 31.99 38.14
CA SER A 159 -21.85 32.42 38.03
C SER A 159 -22.07 33.57 37.03
N ASP A 160 -21.16 34.53 36.94
CA ASP A 160 -21.26 35.62 35.96
C ASP A 160 -21.09 35.08 34.54
N ILE A 161 -20.12 34.18 34.35
CA ILE A 161 -19.80 33.56 33.05
C ILE A 161 -20.98 32.68 32.58
N ILE A 162 -21.55 31.85 33.46
CA ILE A 162 -22.76 31.06 33.17
C ILE A 162 -23.95 31.96 32.79
N SER A 163 -24.10 33.11 33.46
CA SER A 163 -25.17 34.07 33.17
C SER A 163 -24.97 34.73 31.80
N ALA A 164 -23.74 35.11 31.47
CA ALA A 164 -23.37 35.62 30.16
C ALA A 164 -23.56 34.58 29.04
N SER A 165 -23.19 33.31 29.27
CA SER A 165 -23.45 32.20 28.34
C SER A 165 -24.94 32.05 28.03
N ARG A 166 -25.82 32.15 29.04
CA ARG A 166 -27.29 32.17 28.82
C ARG A 166 -27.74 33.33 27.94
N THR A 167 -27.23 34.54 28.19
CA THR A 167 -27.53 35.71 27.35
C THR A 167 -27.06 35.51 25.90
N VAL A 168 -25.89 34.91 25.69
CA VAL A 168 -25.39 34.59 24.33
C VAL A 168 -26.25 33.54 23.64
N ARG A 169 -26.66 32.46 24.33
CA ARG A 169 -27.58 31.45 23.77
C ARG A 169 -28.93 32.07 23.39
N ALA A 170 -29.51 32.88 24.27
CA ALA A 170 -30.78 33.56 24.01
C ALA A 170 -30.67 34.54 22.83
N TYR A 171 -29.61 35.35 22.80
CA TYR A 171 -29.36 36.26 21.68
C TYR A 171 -29.22 35.49 20.36
N TYR A 172 -28.42 34.41 20.33
CA TYR A 172 -28.23 33.60 19.14
C TYR A 172 -29.55 32.97 18.66
N ALA A 173 -30.34 32.41 19.58
CA ALA A 173 -31.64 31.82 19.27
C ALA A 173 -32.64 32.83 18.67
N SER A 174 -32.63 34.09 19.14
CA SER A 174 -33.51 35.15 18.62
C SER A 174 -32.98 35.86 17.35
N ASN A 175 -31.67 35.83 17.07
CA ASN A 175 -31.05 36.64 16.01
C ASN A 175 -30.34 35.83 14.91
N GLY A 176 -30.17 34.51 15.07
CA GLY A 176 -29.44 33.64 14.13
C GLY A 176 -27.94 33.91 14.02
N LYS A 177 -27.38 34.77 14.89
CA LYS A 177 -25.99 35.22 14.89
C LYS A 177 -25.50 35.52 16.30
N LEU A 178 -24.20 35.46 16.53
CA LEU A 178 -23.60 35.89 17.80
C LEU A 178 -23.66 37.43 17.93
N PRO A 179 -23.69 37.97 19.16
CA PRO A 179 -23.57 39.41 19.38
C PRO A 179 -22.13 39.86 19.07
N SER A 180 -21.92 41.16 18.78
CA SER A 180 -20.58 41.71 18.48
C SER A 180 -19.69 41.93 19.73
N TYR A 181 -20.19 41.57 20.90
CA TYR A 181 -19.54 41.63 22.22
C TYR A 181 -20.39 40.85 23.22
N VAL A 182 -19.85 40.55 24.40
CA VAL A 182 -20.63 40.00 25.52
C VAL A 182 -20.42 40.86 26.76
N THR A 183 -21.39 40.87 27.68
CA THR A 183 -21.22 41.48 29.01
C THR A 183 -21.16 40.35 30.04
N ILE A 184 -20.09 40.29 30.82
CA ILE A 184 -19.94 39.40 31.97
C ILE A 184 -20.00 40.26 33.23
N GLY A 185 -20.98 40.01 34.10
CA GLY A 185 -21.29 40.90 35.23
C GLY A 185 -21.58 42.32 34.75
N SER A 186 -20.70 43.27 35.07
CA SER A 186 -20.76 44.67 34.62
C SER A 186 -19.76 45.04 33.51
N VAL A 187 -18.93 44.10 33.03
CA VAL A 187 -17.83 44.38 32.09
C VAL A 187 -18.14 43.84 30.71
N ARG A 188 -17.94 44.70 29.70
CA ARG A 188 -18.03 44.36 28.27
C ARG A 188 -16.72 43.73 27.79
N VAL A 189 -16.81 42.59 27.10
CA VAL A 189 -15.69 41.81 26.57
C VAL A 189 -15.86 41.51 25.07
N SER A 190 -14.76 41.29 24.36
CA SER A 190 -14.75 40.77 22.99
C SER A 190 -15.22 39.31 22.93
N LEU A 191 -15.52 38.77 21.74
CA LEU A 191 -15.89 37.36 21.62
C LEU A 191 -14.70 36.45 21.95
N SER A 192 -13.47 36.84 21.60
CA SER A 192 -12.28 36.04 21.94
C SER A 192 -11.91 36.11 23.43
N GLN A 193 -12.22 37.22 24.10
CA GLN A 193 -12.22 37.28 25.57
C GLN A 193 -13.32 36.38 26.15
N PHE A 194 -14.54 36.42 25.62
CA PHE A 194 -15.66 35.60 26.09
C PHE A 194 -15.36 34.09 25.98
N LEU A 195 -14.92 33.62 24.81
CA LEU A 195 -14.54 32.22 24.56
C LEU A 195 -13.44 31.74 25.53
N TYR A 196 -12.48 32.60 25.88
CA TYR A 196 -11.48 32.29 26.90
C TYR A 196 -12.12 31.99 28.27
N TYR A 197 -13.04 32.84 28.74
CA TYR A 197 -13.69 32.67 30.04
C TYR A 197 -14.58 31.42 30.04
N GLU A 198 -15.32 31.14 28.97
CA GLU A 198 -16.11 29.93 28.85
C GLU A 198 -15.24 28.67 28.92
N CYS A 199 -14.19 28.63 28.09
CA CYS A 199 -13.28 27.49 28.01
C CYS A 199 -12.55 27.22 29.34
N LYS A 200 -12.12 28.28 30.04
CA LYS A 200 -11.46 28.15 31.34
C LYS A 200 -12.43 27.82 32.47
N ALA A 201 -13.67 28.29 32.41
CA ALA A 201 -14.72 27.87 33.34
C ALA A 201 -15.03 26.37 33.20
N ILE A 202 -15.09 25.84 31.98
CA ILE A 202 -15.30 24.40 31.74
C ILE A 202 -14.14 23.54 32.29
N ASP A 203 -12.89 23.95 32.07
CA ASP A 203 -11.70 23.27 32.60
C ASP A 203 -11.68 23.28 34.15
N GLN A 204 -11.94 24.45 34.75
CA GLN A 204 -12.03 24.59 36.20
C GLN A 204 -13.17 23.74 36.79
N LEU A 205 -14.39 23.82 36.24
CA LEU A 205 -15.54 23.01 36.68
C LEU A 205 -15.31 21.51 36.52
N ASN A 206 -14.57 21.06 35.51
CA ASN A 206 -14.23 19.65 35.35
C ASN A 206 -13.24 19.17 36.44
N SER A 207 -12.37 20.05 36.94
CA SER A 207 -11.48 19.79 38.07
C SER A 207 -12.11 20.02 39.46
N GLY A 208 -13.41 20.35 39.53
CA GLY A 208 -14.09 20.70 40.79
C GLY A 208 -13.72 22.09 41.35
N ASN A 209 -13.01 22.91 40.57
CA ASN A 209 -12.53 24.22 40.96
C ASN A 209 -13.58 25.31 40.64
N ALA A 210 -14.03 26.05 41.65
CA ALA A 210 -15.01 27.13 41.53
C ALA A 210 -14.42 28.55 41.65
N ALA A 211 -13.10 28.70 41.66
CA ALA A 211 -12.44 29.99 41.88
C ALA A 211 -12.72 31.02 40.77
N ASN A 212 -12.84 32.30 41.15
CA ASN A 212 -13.04 33.40 40.20
C ASN A 212 -11.88 33.50 39.20
N ILE A 213 -12.22 33.80 37.95
CA ILE A 213 -11.27 33.86 36.84
C ILE A 213 -10.76 35.32 36.68
N PRO A 214 -9.45 35.60 36.85
CA PRO A 214 -8.90 36.94 36.69
C PRO A 214 -9.17 37.53 35.29
N ILE A 215 -9.49 38.82 35.24
CA ILE A 215 -9.80 39.52 34.00
C ILE A 215 -8.52 39.80 33.21
N ILE A 216 -8.49 39.33 31.96
CA ILE A 216 -7.45 39.66 30.98
C ILE A 216 -7.53 41.15 30.67
N LYS A 217 -6.49 41.90 31.04
CA LYS A 217 -6.37 43.34 30.79
C LYS A 217 -5.99 43.68 29.33
N ASN A 218 -5.49 42.70 28.59
CA ASN A 218 -5.12 42.86 27.18
C ASN A 218 -6.35 42.68 26.28
N ASN A 219 -6.42 43.45 25.20
CA ASN A 219 -7.34 43.17 24.10
C ASN A 219 -6.91 41.88 23.40
N LEU A 220 -7.86 40.95 23.21
CA LEU A 220 -7.64 39.74 22.44
C LEU A 220 -8.26 39.92 21.04
N ASN A 221 -7.44 39.65 20.03
CA ASN A 221 -7.82 39.77 18.63
C ASN A 221 -8.86 38.70 18.24
N GLU A 222 -9.74 39.02 17.31
CA GLU A 222 -10.67 38.05 16.75
C GLU A 222 -9.99 37.19 15.65
N PRO A 223 -10.48 35.97 15.37
CA PRO A 223 -9.87 35.10 14.36
C PRO A 223 -9.99 35.67 12.95
N SER A 224 -9.03 35.35 12.08
CA SER A 224 -9.08 35.76 10.66
C SER A 224 -10.15 35.01 9.84
N SER A 225 -10.69 33.91 10.35
CA SER A 225 -11.69 33.07 9.67
C SER A 225 -12.61 32.37 10.69
N PRO A 226 -13.47 33.12 11.42
CA PRO A 226 -14.22 32.61 12.58
C PRO A 226 -15.34 31.59 12.26
N ASN A 227 -15.61 31.36 10.96
CA ASN A 227 -16.51 30.30 10.49
C ASN A 227 -15.77 29.10 9.87
N SER A 228 -14.43 29.14 9.77
CA SER A 228 -13.65 28.07 9.14
C SER A 228 -13.66 26.80 10.01
N GLY A 229 -14.30 25.75 9.51
CA GLY A 229 -14.45 24.46 10.19
C GLY A 229 -15.13 23.45 9.27
N ASP A 230 -15.35 22.25 9.78
CA ASP A 230 -16.01 21.19 9.02
C ASP A 230 -17.54 21.28 9.16
N SER A 231 -18.28 20.66 8.23
CA SER A 231 -19.68 20.29 8.49
C SER A 231 -19.68 19.17 9.54
N VAL A 232 -20.27 19.42 10.71
CA VAL A 232 -20.25 18.50 11.86
C VAL A 232 -21.67 18.18 12.30
N ASN A 233 -21.95 16.91 12.58
CA ASN A 233 -23.25 16.45 13.08
C ASN A 233 -23.04 15.23 13.98
N GLY A 234 -22.80 15.45 15.27
CA GLY A 234 -22.47 14.37 16.19
C GLY A 234 -22.39 14.79 17.65
N ASN A 235 -22.23 13.81 18.53
CA ASN A 235 -22.14 14.02 19.97
C ASN A 235 -20.68 14.14 20.42
N LEU A 236 -20.31 15.31 20.94
CA LEU A 236 -19.01 15.54 21.58
C LEU A 236 -19.14 15.20 23.07
N ASN A 237 -18.48 14.12 23.50
CA ASN A 237 -18.57 13.64 24.89
C ASN A 237 -17.82 14.55 25.88
N LYS A 238 -18.03 14.35 27.19
CA LYS A 238 -17.39 15.14 28.26
C LYS A 238 -15.88 15.27 28.13
N ALA A 239 -15.17 14.18 27.83
CA ALA A 239 -13.71 14.24 27.64
C ALA A 239 -13.33 15.11 26.43
N GLY A 240 -14.05 14.97 25.31
CA GLY A 240 -13.79 15.69 24.06
C GLY A 240 -14.08 17.19 24.12
N TYR A 241 -15.16 17.63 24.77
CA TYR A 241 -15.42 19.08 24.89
C TYR A 241 -14.54 19.72 25.98
N VAL A 242 -14.20 19.01 27.06
CA VAL A 242 -13.24 19.51 28.07
C VAL A 242 -11.86 19.68 27.43
N ASP A 243 -11.31 18.68 26.75
CA ASP A 243 -10.02 18.81 26.03
C ASP A 243 -10.04 19.97 25.03
N SER A 244 -11.12 20.11 24.25
CA SER A 244 -11.29 21.22 23.31
C SER A 244 -11.27 22.58 24.02
N ALA A 245 -11.98 22.72 25.14
CA ALA A 245 -11.98 23.93 25.97
C ALA A 245 -10.59 24.21 26.57
N THR A 246 -9.96 23.21 27.18
CA THR A 246 -8.63 23.31 27.80
C THR A 246 -7.55 23.71 26.79
N ARG A 247 -7.63 23.22 25.54
CA ARG A 247 -6.74 23.67 24.45
C ARG A 247 -7.08 25.06 23.95
N THR A 248 -8.36 25.41 23.86
CA THR A 248 -8.83 26.70 23.31
C THR A 248 -8.43 27.88 24.19
N TYR A 249 -8.64 27.86 25.52
CA TYR A 249 -8.21 29.00 26.36
C TYR A 249 -6.67 29.14 26.39
N LYS A 250 -5.93 28.03 26.29
CA LYS A 250 -4.46 28.03 26.22
C LYS A 250 -3.94 28.57 24.90
N PHE A 251 -4.62 28.30 23.78
CA PHE A 251 -4.36 28.98 22.51
C PHE A 251 -4.54 30.49 22.63
N ILE A 252 -5.67 30.93 23.19
CA ILE A 252 -6.03 32.35 23.27
C ILE A 252 -5.01 33.14 24.10
N LEU A 253 -4.55 32.60 25.24
CA LEU A 253 -3.45 33.20 26.02
C LEU A 253 -2.11 33.21 25.29
N ASN A 254 -1.81 32.20 24.48
CA ASN A 254 -0.51 32.06 23.81
C ASN A 254 -0.35 32.98 22.59
N TYR A 255 -1.44 33.25 21.87
CA TYR A 255 -1.41 34.03 20.62
C TYR A 255 -2.13 35.39 20.72
N ASN A 256 -2.72 35.72 21.88
CA ASN A 256 -3.61 36.87 22.08
C ASN A 256 -4.74 36.97 21.04
N GLN A 257 -5.23 35.82 20.54
CA GLN A 257 -6.24 35.74 19.47
C GLN A 257 -7.14 34.51 19.63
N GLY A 258 -8.41 34.62 19.23
CA GLY A 258 -9.28 33.46 19.02
C GLY A 258 -8.75 32.51 17.94
N PRO A 259 -8.76 31.17 18.13
CA PRO A 259 -8.41 30.23 17.08
C PRO A 259 -9.51 30.19 16.00
N ASN A 260 -9.19 29.96 14.73
CA ASN A 260 -10.22 29.79 13.68
C ASN A 260 -11.13 28.57 13.93
N TYR A 261 -10.59 27.51 14.51
CA TYR A 261 -11.32 26.29 14.95
C TYR A 261 -10.57 25.57 16.08
N SER A 262 -11.24 24.62 16.72
CA SER A 262 -10.62 23.55 17.52
C SER A 262 -10.95 22.19 16.91
N THR A 263 -9.93 21.36 16.72
CA THR A 263 -10.13 19.95 16.31
C THR A 263 -10.77 19.17 17.46
N THR A 264 -11.78 18.35 17.16
CA THR A 264 -12.52 17.53 18.13
C THR A 264 -12.79 16.14 17.56
N THR A 265 -13.35 15.22 18.36
CA THR A 265 -13.76 13.89 17.90
C THR A 265 -14.91 13.90 16.89
N VAL A 266 -15.58 15.04 16.68
CA VAL A 266 -16.63 15.22 15.66
C VAL A 266 -16.20 16.08 14.46
N GLY A 267 -14.91 16.45 14.37
CA GLY A 267 -14.35 17.32 13.32
C GLY A 267 -13.79 18.64 13.86
N ARG A 268 -13.37 19.54 12.97
CA ARG A 268 -12.93 20.90 13.29
C ARG A 268 -14.14 21.79 13.55
N VAL A 269 -14.44 22.03 14.82
CA VAL A 269 -15.52 22.94 15.23
C VAL A 269 -14.99 24.37 15.13
N SER A 270 -15.60 25.17 14.25
CA SER A 270 -15.20 26.56 14.01
C SER A 270 -15.43 27.45 15.22
N TYR A 271 -14.66 28.53 15.32
CA TYR A 271 -14.69 29.49 16.42
C TYR A 271 -16.09 29.91 16.89
N ASN A 272 -16.95 30.36 15.96
CA ASN A 272 -18.31 30.80 16.29
C ASN A 272 -19.17 29.65 16.85
N ARG A 273 -18.86 28.40 16.50
CA ARG A 273 -19.54 27.20 16.99
C ARG A 273 -18.97 26.70 18.31
N LEU A 274 -17.71 27.00 18.64
CA LEU A 274 -17.15 26.77 19.97
C LEU A 274 -17.85 27.62 21.02
N ILE A 275 -18.09 28.91 20.73
CA ILE A 275 -18.83 29.82 21.62
C ILE A 275 -20.25 29.27 21.89
N GLU A 276 -20.99 28.94 20.84
CA GLU A 276 -22.34 28.35 20.96
C GLU A 276 -22.35 27.04 21.76
N ALA A 277 -21.40 26.14 21.49
CA ALA A 277 -21.29 24.83 22.14
C ALA A 277 -20.88 24.94 23.62
N PHE A 278 -19.92 25.79 23.95
CA PHE A 278 -19.47 25.98 25.33
C PHE A 278 -20.46 26.80 26.16
N ALA A 279 -21.17 27.75 25.55
CA ALA A 279 -22.30 28.41 26.19
C ALA A 279 -23.40 27.39 26.59
N ALA A 280 -23.66 26.38 25.75
CA ALA A 280 -24.59 25.30 26.07
C ALA A 280 -24.10 24.38 27.20
N VAL A 281 -22.79 24.08 27.28
CA VAL A 281 -22.18 23.35 28.41
C VAL A 281 -22.37 24.10 29.73
N LEU A 282 -22.12 25.41 29.73
CA LEU A 282 -22.15 26.25 30.94
C LEU A 282 -23.56 26.56 31.41
N ASP A 283 -24.52 26.77 30.50
CA ASP A 283 -25.94 26.89 30.84
C ASP A 283 -26.48 25.58 31.44
N TYR A 284 -26.17 24.43 30.82
CA TYR A 284 -26.51 23.12 31.37
C TYR A 284 -25.93 22.94 32.78
N TYR A 285 -24.66 23.27 33.00
CA TYR A 285 -24.04 23.23 34.32
C TYR A 285 -24.73 24.18 35.31
N GLY A 286 -25.06 25.40 34.87
CA GLY A 286 -25.75 26.41 35.68
C GLY A 286 -27.06 25.93 36.27
N THR A 287 -27.76 25.05 35.57
CA THR A 287 -29.02 24.41 36.01
C THR A 287 -28.77 23.11 36.78
N ASN A 288 -27.98 22.18 36.22
CA ASN A 288 -27.84 20.80 36.73
C ASN A 288 -26.72 20.61 37.77
N LYS A 289 -25.86 21.62 37.97
CA LYS A 289 -24.64 21.60 38.82
C LYS A 289 -23.60 20.52 38.46
N GLN A 290 -23.80 19.84 37.33
CA GLN A 290 -22.88 18.87 36.73
C GLN A 290 -22.64 19.20 35.26
N LEU A 291 -21.44 18.90 34.77
CA LEU A 291 -21.09 19.04 33.35
C LEU A 291 -21.77 17.92 32.55
N PRO A 292 -22.38 18.19 31.38
CA PRO A 292 -23.17 17.21 30.64
C PRO A 292 -22.32 16.03 30.14
N SER A 293 -22.88 14.83 30.08
CA SER A 293 -22.15 13.63 29.60
C SER A 293 -21.71 13.74 28.14
N TYR A 294 -22.49 14.46 27.32
CA TYR A 294 -22.15 14.88 25.96
C TYR A 294 -22.92 16.16 25.61
N ILE A 295 -22.49 16.84 24.55
CA ILE A 295 -23.27 17.86 23.84
C ILE A 295 -23.44 17.43 22.38
N ASN A 296 -24.58 17.77 21.76
CA ASN A 296 -24.73 17.61 20.32
C ASN A 296 -24.17 18.85 19.62
N VAL A 297 -23.28 18.64 18.63
CA VAL A 297 -22.73 19.70 17.79
C VAL A 297 -23.23 19.44 16.37
N LYS A 298 -24.13 20.30 15.89
CA LYS A 298 -24.75 20.20 14.56
C LYS A 298 -24.63 21.51 13.81
N TYR A 299 -23.77 21.52 12.80
CA TYR A 299 -23.51 22.67 11.93
C TYR A 299 -23.25 22.19 10.50
N ASN A 300 -24.07 22.68 9.57
CA ASN A 300 -23.83 22.53 8.14
C ASN A 300 -22.99 23.74 7.67
N ALA A 301 -21.81 23.51 7.08
CA ALA A 301 -21.00 24.58 6.52
C ALA A 301 -21.75 25.27 5.36
N ILE A 302 -21.98 26.57 5.47
CA ILE A 302 -22.61 27.36 4.41
C ILE A 302 -21.52 27.77 3.42
N THR A 303 -21.48 27.11 2.25
CA THR A 303 -20.63 27.48 1.12
C THR A 303 -21.19 28.72 0.40
N GLY A 304 -21.17 29.87 1.09
CA GLY A 304 -21.71 31.13 0.61
C GLY A 304 -20.65 32.24 0.60
N THR A 305 -20.08 32.51 -0.56
CA THR A 305 -19.18 33.66 -0.79
C THR A 305 -20.00 34.93 -0.99
N PRO A 306 -19.86 35.98 -0.15
CA PRO A 306 -20.41 37.29 -0.46
C PRO A 306 -19.50 37.98 -1.48
N ALA A 307 -19.93 38.08 -2.74
CA ALA A 307 -19.29 38.96 -3.71
C ALA A 307 -19.63 40.42 -3.35
N GLY A 308 -18.63 41.29 -3.22
CA GLY A 308 -18.82 42.64 -2.68
C GLY A 308 -17.68 43.60 -3.00
N THR A 309 -17.65 44.09 -4.25
CA THR A 309 -16.97 45.32 -4.73
C THR A 309 -15.61 45.70 -4.14
N SER A 310 -14.58 45.63 -4.97
CA SER A 310 -13.31 46.31 -4.74
C SER A 310 -13.44 47.84 -4.89
N THR A 311 -12.88 48.59 -3.94
CA THR A 311 -12.42 49.97 -4.17
C THR A 311 -11.04 50.15 -3.55
N LYS A 312 -10.17 50.91 -4.22
CA LYS A 312 -8.74 51.04 -3.93
C LYS A 312 -8.42 52.45 -3.41
N PRO A 313 -7.62 52.56 -2.33
CA PRO A 313 -6.44 53.43 -2.38
C PRO A 313 -5.18 52.63 -1.94
N SER A 314 -4.02 52.64 -2.61
CA SER A 314 -3.39 53.54 -3.59
C SER A 314 -2.53 54.69 -3.04
N THR A 315 -1.42 54.34 -2.38
CA THR A 315 -0.13 55.07 -2.36
C THR A 315 0.95 54.13 -1.81
N ASN A 316 2.25 54.22 -2.11
CA ASN A 316 3.08 54.54 -3.29
C ASN A 316 4.56 54.51 -2.78
N SER A 317 5.56 54.46 -3.68
CA SER A 317 7.01 54.64 -3.39
C SER A 317 7.75 53.54 -2.57
N THR A 318 9.01 53.18 -2.87
CA THR A 318 9.79 53.33 -4.12
C THR A 318 10.99 52.35 -4.16
N ASN A 319 11.36 51.92 -5.38
CA ASN A 319 12.67 51.54 -5.91
C ASN A 319 13.85 51.08 -5.01
N SER A 320 14.40 49.93 -5.40
CA SER A 320 15.82 49.67 -5.70
C SER A 320 16.93 50.02 -4.69
N SER A 321 17.71 49.01 -4.31
CA SER A 321 18.97 48.72 -5.05
C SER A 321 19.67 47.44 -4.56
N SER A 322 20.53 46.89 -5.42
CA SER A 322 21.44 45.79 -5.11
C SER A 322 22.76 46.31 -4.55
N ASN A 323 23.35 45.62 -3.57
CA ASN A 323 24.81 45.49 -3.57
C ASN A 323 25.30 44.21 -2.89
N SER A 324 26.42 43.69 -3.38
CA SER A 324 27.19 42.61 -2.75
C SER A 324 28.39 43.21 -2.04
N ASN A 325 28.84 42.63 -0.93
CA ASN A 325 30.26 42.61 -0.57
C ASN A 325 30.56 41.52 0.46
N ASN A 326 31.84 41.10 0.49
CA ASN A 326 32.30 39.89 1.17
C ASN A 326 33.35 40.22 2.25
N THR A 327 33.17 39.73 3.47
CA THR A 327 34.19 39.71 4.53
C THR A 327 34.03 38.47 5.41
N THR A 328 35.12 37.73 5.64
CA THR A 328 35.14 36.50 6.46
C THR A 328 36.02 36.66 7.70
N THR A 329 35.42 36.58 8.89
CA THR A 329 36.13 36.29 10.16
C THR A 329 35.16 35.60 11.12
N VAL A 330 35.65 34.81 12.08
CA VAL A 330 34.88 33.72 12.72
C VAL A 330 34.86 33.82 14.26
N ILE A 331 33.71 33.60 14.90
CA ILE A 331 33.51 32.71 16.09
C ILE A 331 32.03 32.62 16.54
N SER A 332 31.59 31.40 16.94
CA SER A 332 30.34 31.00 17.64
C SER A 332 28.97 31.57 17.18
N LYS A 333 28.04 30.78 16.63
CA LYS A 333 27.21 29.70 17.27
C LYS A 333 26.17 30.18 18.30
N ASN A 334 24.97 30.51 17.82
CA ASN A 334 23.74 30.61 18.64
C ASN A 334 22.64 29.63 18.20
N GLU A 335 22.94 28.65 17.34
CA GLU A 335 21.96 27.69 16.81
C GLU A 335 22.56 26.28 16.63
N PHE A 336 21.71 25.26 16.67
CA PHE A 336 22.00 23.90 16.20
C PHE A 336 21.32 23.64 14.86
N THR A 337 22.03 22.98 13.94
CA THR A 337 21.43 22.47 12.71
C THR A 337 20.68 21.16 12.99
N ILE A 338 19.64 20.86 12.19
CA ILE A 338 18.94 19.57 12.26
C ILE A 338 19.92 18.39 12.16
N ASN A 339 20.93 18.48 11.27
CA ASN A 339 21.95 17.45 11.08
C ASN A 339 22.82 17.20 12.33
N GLN A 340 23.06 18.23 13.16
CA GLN A 340 23.79 18.04 14.43
C GLN A 340 22.93 17.29 15.46
N ILE A 341 21.63 17.56 15.50
CA ILE A 341 20.68 16.91 16.40
C ILE A 341 20.45 15.45 15.98
N THR A 342 20.28 15.16 14.68
CA THR A 342 20.15 13.78 14.18
C THR A 342 21.43 12.96 14.35
N SER A 343 22.60 13.59 14.24
CA SER A 343 23.89 12.94 14.52
C SER A 343 24.03 12.60 16.00
N ALA A 344 23.60 13.49 16.90
CA ALA A 344 23.60 13.24 18.34
C ALA A 344 22.61 12.12 18.73
N ALA A 345 21.41 12.09 18.14
CA ALA A 345 20.45 10.98 18.31
C ALA A 345 21.07 9.61 17.96
N LYS A 346 21.76 9.51 16.82
CA LYS A 346 22.48 8.29 16.44
C LYS A 346 23.50 7.85 17.50
N VAL A 347 24.23 8.79 18.10
CA VAL A 347 25.18 8.50 19.20
C VAL A 347 24.45 8.06 20.47
N VAL A 348 23.30 8.65 20.82
CA VAL A 348 22.47 8.25 21.96
C VAL A 348 21.94 6.82 21.79
N ARG A 349 21.45 6.45 20.59
CA ARG A 349 21.03 5.08 20.30
C ARG A 349 22.19 4.09 20.39
N ALA A 350 23.35 4.42 19.80
CA ALA A 350 24.54 3.56 19.86
C ALA A 350 25.01 3.36 21.31
N TYR A 351 25.03 4.42 22.13
CA TYR A 351 25.33 4.33 23.56
C TYR A 351 24.32 3.44 24.29
N TYR A 352 23.02 3.60 24.03
CA TYR A 352 21.96 2.81 24.66
C TYR A 352 22.06 1.31 24.30
N LEU A 353 22.30 0.98 23.04
CA LEU A 353 22.49 -0.40 22.57
C LEU A 353 23.73 -1.07 23.21
N ALA A 354 24.80 -0.31 23.43
CA ALA A 354 26.01 -0.83 24.08
C ALA A 354 25.88 -0.96 25.61
N ASN A 355 25.21 -0.01 26.27
CA ASN A 355 25.22 0.14 27.74
C ASN A 355 23.91 -0.27 28.43
N GLY A 356 22.81 -0.47 27.69
CA GLY A 356 21.49 -0.77 28.24
C GLY A 356 20.81 0.39 29.01
N LYS A 357 21.37 1.60 28.93
CA LYS A 357 20.93 2.81 29.64
C LYS A 357 21.20 4.06 28.79
N LEU A 358 20.44 5.13 29.00
CA LEU A 358 20.72 6.42 28.38
C LEU A 358 22.02 7.03 28.94
N PRO A 359 22.75 7.85 28.15
CA PRO A 359 23.90 8.60 28.67
C PRO A 359 23.41 9.72 29.59
N THR A 360 24.24 10.15 30.54
CA THR A 360 23.88 11.24 31.48
C THR A 360 23.88 12.63 30.84
N THR A 361 24.54 12.78 29.69
CA THR A 361 24.62 14.02 28.91
C THR A 361 24.82 13.68 27.43
N VAL A 362 24.45 14.59 26.53
CA VAL A 362 24.55 14.41 25.07
C VAL A 362 25.30 15.58 24.45
N THR A 363 26.25 15.32 23.54
CA THR A 363 26.97 16.38 22.82
C THR A 363 26.30 16.66 21.49
N VAL A 364 25.81 17.89 21.29
CA VAL A 364 25.28 18.38 20.00
C VAL A 364 26.24 19.40 19.43
N GLY A 365 26.86 19.09 18.29
CA GLY A 365 27.93 19.90 17.70
C GLY A 365 29.16 19.97 18.60
N SER A 366 29.28 21.03 19.40
CA SER A 366 30.33 21.19 20.42
C SER A 366 29.79 21.60 21.79
N VAL A 367 28.49 21.40 22.03
CA VAL A 367 27.80 21.80 23.26
C VAL A 367 27.32 20.53 23.97
N LYS A 368 27.63 20.42 25.27
CA LYS A 368 27.20 19.31 26.13
C LYS A 368 25.88 19.68 26.78
N LEU A 369 24.86 18.84 26.61
CA LEU A 369 23.48 19.04 27.06
C LEU A 369 23.07 18.04 28.12
N SER A 370 22.13 18.41 28.99
CA SER A 370 21.35 17.46 29.80
C SER A 370 20.41 16.62 28.91
N LEU A 371 19.82 15.55 29.46
CA LEU A 371 18.79 14.81 28.73
C LEU A 371 17.54 15.68 28.51
N ALA A 372 17.21 16.60 29.44
CA ALA A 372 16.06 17.48 29.31
C ALA A 372 16.26 18.52 28.20
N GLN A 373 17.49 19.01 28.04
CA GLN A 373 17.89 19.85 26.91
C GLN A 373 17.91 19.05 25.61
N PHE A 374 18.44 17.82 25.61
CA PHE A 374 18.46 17.00 24.41
C PHE A 374 17.05 16.68 23.91
N LEU A 375 16.16 16.20 24.79
CA LEU A 375 14.75 15.92 24.48
C LEU A 375 14.02 17.16 23.94
N TYR A 376 14.35 18.35 24.43
CA TYR A 376 13.82 19.60 23.87
C TYR A 376 14.21 19.78 22.41
N TYR A 377 15.50 19.67 22.06
CA TYR A 377 15.96 19.85 20.68
C TYR A 377 15.45 18.73 19.75
N GLU A 378 15.39 17.49 20.21
CA GLU A 378 14.74 16.39 19.48
C GLU A 378 13.26 16.72 19.17
N SER A 379 12.54 17.17 20.20
CA SER A 379 11.12 17.50 20.10
C SER A 379 10.83 18.68 19.18
N VAL A 380 11.67 19.72 19.18
CA VAL A 380 11.56 20.84 18.23
C VAL A 380 11.89 20.37 16.81
N ALA A 381 12.96 19.58 16.62
CA ALA A 381 13.36 19.07 15.31
C ALA A 381 12.26 18.22 14.67
N ILE A 382 11.66 17.28 15.40
CA ILE A 382 10.55 16.46 14.90
C ILE A 382 9.33 17.32 14.54
N SER A 383 9.00 18.34 15.36
CA SER A 383 7.87 19.24 15.10
C SER A 383 8.09 20.11 13.86
N GLN A 384 9.29 20.67 13.69
CA GLN A 384 9.68 21.42 12.49
C GLN A 384 9.65 20.53 11.23
N LEU A 385 10.30 19.36 11.29
CA LEU A 385 10.36 18.43 10.16
C LEU A 385 8.96 17.93 9.74
N ASN A 386 8.03 17.82 10.68
CA ASN A 386 6.64 17.45 10.38
C ASN A 386 5.84 18.59 9.72
N SER A 387 6.18 19.86 9.96
CA SER A 387 5.62 21.01 9.24
C SER A 387 6.38 21.38 7.96
N GLY A 388 7.39 20.60 7.58
CA GLY A 388 8.27 20.87 6.44
C GLY A 388 9.35 21.92 6.69
N ASN A 389 9.38 22.52 7.89
CA ASN A 389 10.41 23.46 8.31
C ASN A 389 11.74 22.71 8.54
N LYS A 390 12.84 23.30 8.07
CA LYS A 390 14.21 22.78 8.19
C LYS A 390 15.22 23.85 8.67
N ALA A 391 14.72 24.95 9.24
CA ALA A 391 15.56 25.99 9.83
C ALA A 391 16.43 25.41 10.96
N ASN A 392 17.49 26.13 11.31
CA ASN A 392 18.24 25.83 12.52
C ASN A 392 17.36 26.08 13.76
N ILE A 393 17.73 25.47 14.87
CA ILE A 393 17.05 25.64 16.16
C ILE A 393 17.97 26.46 17.06
N ALA A 394 17.52 27.65 17.45
CA ALA A 394 18.25 28.53 18.34
C ALA A 394 18.61 27.82 19.66
N ILE A 395 19.85 28.00 20.11
CA ILE A 395 20.34 27.46 21.39
C ILE A 395 19.67 28.26 22.51
N VAL A 396 18.76 27.61 23.22
CA VAL A 396 18.09 28.21 24.38
C VAL A 396 19.07 28.19 25.55
N ASN A 397 19.63 29.35 25.88
CA ASN A 397 20.53 29.53 27.03
C ASN A 397 19.72 29.54 28.35
N ARG A 398 19.15 28.38 28.70
CA ARG A 398 18.30 28.15 29.87
C ARG A 398 18.50 26.73 30.38
N THR A 399 18.63 26.58 31.69
CA THR A 399 18.69 25.26 32.33
C THR A 399 17.31 24.61 32.30
N PHE A 400 17.23 23.38 31.80
CA PHE A 400 16.06 22.52 31.94
C PHE A 400 16.38 21.38 32.90
N ASN A 401 15.56 21.25 33.94
CA ASN A 401 15.70 20.25 34.98
C ASN A 401 15.27 18.86 34.47
N GLU A 402 15.88 17.81 35.01
CA GLU A 402 15.42 16.43 34.77
C GLU A 402 14.05 16.19 35.47
N PRO A 403 13.20 15.28 34.96
CA PRO A 403 11.94 14.92 35.62
C PRO A 403 12.19 14.23 36.97
N SER A 404 11.29 14.42 37.93
CA SER A 404 11.36 13.71 39.22
C SER A 404 11.01 12.22 39.12
N ARG A 405 10.39 11.78 38.02
CA ARG A 405 9.97 10.39 37.78
C ARG A 405 10.15 9.99 36.30
N PRO A 406 11.38 9.90 35.76
CA PRO A 406 11.66 9.74 34.33
C PRO A 406 11.20 8.40 33.71
N ASN A 407 10.85 7.41 34.54
CA ASN A 407 10.30 6.12 34.10
C ASN A 407 8.77 6.00 34.31
N SER A 408 8.09 7.07 34.76
CA SER A 408 6.68 7.03 35.19
C SER A 408 5.69 7.14 34.04
N GLY A 409 5.59 6.09 33.23
CA GLY A 409 4.61 5.91 32.16
C GLY A 409 4.02 4.51 32.17
N ASP A 410 3.16 4.21 31.21
CA ASP A 410 2.47 2.92 31.12
C ASP A 410 3.39 1.81 30.59
N SER A 411 2.92 0.56 30.73
CA SER A 411 3.43 -0.61 30.00
C SER A 411 2.80 -0.61 28.60
N ILE A 412 3.64 -0.57 27.58
CA ILE A 412 3.28 -0.33 26.17
C ILE A 412 4.18 -1.23 25.32
N ASN A 413 3.61 -1.96 24.37
CA ASN A 413 4.37 -2.65 23.33
C ASN A 413 3.64 -2.45 22.00
N SER A 414 3.73 -1.22 21.47
CA SER A 414 2.90 -0.77 20.36
C SER A 414 3.55 0.36 19.57
N ASN A 415 3.12 0.49 18.30
CA ASN A 415 3.63 1.48 17.37
C ASN A 415 2.88 2.82 17.52
N LEU A 416 3.62 3.89 17.80
CA LEU A 416 3.11 5.25 17.76
C LEU A 416 3.26 5.81 16.33
N ASN A 417 2.15 6.14 15.68
CA ASN A 417 2.15 6.62 14.30
C ASN A 417 2.68 8.05 14.15
N LYS A 418 2.96 8.47 12.90
CA LYS A 418 3.51 9.80 12.58
C LYS A 418 2.74 10.97 13.18
N ALA A 419 1.41 10.94 13.13
CA ALA A 419 0.60 11.98 13.75
C ALA A 419 0.82 12.02 15.28
N GLY A 420 0.77 10.85 15.92
CA GLY A 420 0.92 10.70 17.37
C GLY A 420 2.31 11.08 17.91
N TYR A 421 3.42 10.72 17.24
CA TYR A 421 4.75 11.11 17.72
C TYR A 421 5.06 12.58 17.42
N ALA A 422 4.61 13.15 16.30
CA ALA A 422 4.83 14.56 15.99
C ALA A 422 3.99 15.49 16.89
N ASP A 423 2.78 15.07 17.24
CA ASP A 423 1.93 15.68 18.26
C ASP A 423 2.57 15.59 19.67
N SER A 424 3.06 14.40 20.05
CA SER A 424 3.79 14.20 21.31
C SER A 424 5.05 15.07 21.41
N ALA A 425 5.86 15.16 20.35
CA ALA A 425 7.02 16.04 20.27
C ALA A 425 6.60 17.51 20.40
N THR A 426 5.53 17.91 19.72
CA THR A 426 4.99 19.28 19.77
C THR A 426 4.45 19.66 21.16
N ARG A 427 3.91 18.71 21.93
CA ARG A 427 3.63 18.91 23.37
C ARG A 427 4.91 18.96 24.21
N THR A 428 5.87 18.08 23.93
CA THR A 428 7.06 17.87 24.77
C THR A 428 7.96 19.10 24.83
N TYR A 429 8.33 19.72 23.68
CA TYR A 429 9.15 20.93 23.75
C TYR A 429 8.42 22.11 24.41
N LYS A 430 7.10 22.22 24.23
CA LYS A 430 6.28 23.27 24.87
C LYS A 430 6.18 23.07 26.38
N PHE A 431 6.07 21.83 26.84
CA PHE A 431 6.16 21.52 28.26
C PHE A 431 7.50 21.95 28.84
N ILE A 432 8.62 21.60 28.19
CA ILE A 432 9.97 21.92 28.68
C ILE A 432 10.19 23.44 28.74
N LEU A 433 9.77 24.20 27.72
CA LEU A 433 9.82 25.66 27.75
C LEU A 433 8.96 26.30 28.85
N ASN A 434 7.76 25.76 29.09
CA ASN A 434 6.82 26.34 30.05
C ASN A 434 7.19 26.03 31.51
N TYR A 435 7.60 24.79 31.80
CA TYR A 435 7.85 24.30 33.15
C TYR A 435 9.34 24.22 33.53
N ASN A 436 10.24 24.50 32.59
CA ASN A 436 11.69 24.42 32.79
C ASN A 436 12.19 23.02 33.20
N GLN A 437 11.45 21.97 32.84
CA GLN A 437 11.70 20.59 33.24
C GLN A 437 11.30 19.60 32.13
N GLY A 438 12.03 18.48 32.02
CA GLY A 438 11.58 17.31 31.26
C GLY A 438 10.24 16.77 31.81
N PRO A 439 9.25 16.43 30.97
CA PRO A 439 8.00 15.85 31.45
C PRO A 439 8.23 14.41 31.93
N ASN A 440 7.63 14.00 33.06
CA ASN A 440 7.67 12.61 33.53
C ASN A 440 7.16 11.61 32.47
N TYR A 441 6.17 12.02 31.67
CA TYR A 441 5.62 11.30 30.52
C TYR A 441 4.92 12.27 29.56
N SER A 442 4.71 11.84 28.31
CA SER A 442 3.75 12.45 27.38
C SER A 442 2.61 11.46 27.12
N THR A 443 1.37 11.94 27.18
CA THR A 443 0.19 11.13 26.79
C THR A 443 0.13 11.04 25.27
N THR A 444 -0.09 9.83 24.76
CA THR A 444 -0.15 9.52 23.32
C THR A 444 -1.31 8.55 23.03
N THR A 445 -1.56 8.26 21.76
CA THR A 445 -2.57 7.26 21.32
C THR A 445 -2.26 5.82 21.77
N VAL A 446 -1.03 5.54 22.23
CA VAL A 446 -0.63 4.22 22.76
C VAL A 446 -0.45 4.22 24.30
N GLY A 447 -0.84 5.31 24.98
CA GLY A 447 -0.69 5.47 26.44
C GLY A 447 0.32 6.55 26.83
N ARG A 448 0.69 6.59 28.12
CA ARG A 448 1.67 7.51 28.71
C ARG A 448 3.08 7.01 28.44
N VAL A 449 3.75 7.61 27.45
CA VAL A 449 5.15 7.30 27.13
C VAL A 449 6.05 8.07 28.10
N SER A 450 6.78 7.36 28.96
CA SER A 450 7.66 8.00 29.96
C SER A 450 8.84 8.74 29.33
N TYR A 451 9.38 9.72 30.03
CA TYR A 451 10.52 10.54 29.61
C TYR A 451 11.64 9.78 28.89
N ASN A 452 12.20 8.75 29.54
CA ASN A 452 13.30 7.95 28.95
C ASN A 452 12.89 7.22 27.66
N LYS A 453 11.61 6.86 27.51
CA LYS A 453 11.06 6.23 26.30
C LYS A 453 10.79 7.27 25.20
N LEU A 454 10.47 8.51 25.55
CA LEU A 454 10.35 9.62 24.58
C LEU A 454 11.69 9.94 23.93
N ILE A 455 12.77 10.02 24.73
CA ILE A 455 14.13 10.23 24.21
C ILE A 455 14.48 9.12 23.21
N LEU A 456 14.31 7.85 23.58
CA LEU A 456 14.62 6.73 22.68
C LEU A 456 13.78 6.74 21.39
N ALA A 457 12.47 6.97 21.48
CA ALA A 457 11.59 7.02 20.31
C ALA A 457 11.88 8.23 19.41
N PHE A 458 12.18 9.41 19.98
CA PHE A 458 12.50 10.59 19.20
C PHE A 458 13.90 10.47 18.57
N THR A 459 14.85 9.86 19.26
CA THR A 459 16.15 9.46 18.71
C THR A 459 15.99 8.52 17.51
N GLU A 460 15.11 7.51 17.58
CA GLU A 460 14.83 6.60 16.47
C GLU A 460 14.18 7.33 15.27
N VAL A 461 13.19 8.20 15.52
CA VAL A 461 12.57 9.06 14.49
C VAL A 461 13.62 9.94 13.79
N LEU A 462 14.59 10.47 14.53
CA LEU A 462 15.63 11.37 14.02
C LEU A 462 16.78 10.62 13.33
N GLU A 463 17.15 9.41 13.75
CA GLU A 463 18.08 8.57 12.99
C GLU A 463 17.42 8.07 11.68
N TYR A 464 16.15 7.67 11.72
CA TYR A 464 15.41 7.35 10.50
C TYR A 464 15.39 8.54 9.53
N TYR A 465 15.08 9.75 10.03
CA TYR A 465 15.16 10.97 9.23
C TYR A 465 16.57 11.23 8.70
N ASN A 466 17.61 10.97 9.49
CA ASN A 466 18.99 11.14 9.05
C ASN A 466 19.31 10.32 7.80
N ASN A 467 18.79 9.09 7.75
CA ASN A 467 19.08 8.12 6.70
C ASN A 467 18.14 8.27 5.51
N GLN A 468 16.83 8.49 5.74
CA GLN A 468 15.77 8.47 4.72
C GLN A 468 15.29 9.87 4.28
N LYS A 469 15.79 10.94 4.92
CA LYS A 469 15.40 12.37 4.74
C LYS A 469 13.90 12.65 4.82
N THR A 470 13.15 11.71 5.40
CA THR A 470 11.70 11.67 5.58
C THR A 470 11.41 11.15 6.99
N LEU A 471 10.31 11.57 7.59
CA LEU A 471 9.89 11.11 8.92
C LEU A 471 9.16 9.75 8.80
N PRO A 472 9.45 8.74 9.65
CA PRO A 472 8.92 7.38 9.52
C PRO A 472 7.39 7.31 9.70
N ALA A 473 6.75 6.30 9.12
CA ALA A 473 5.30 6.11 9.28
C ALA A 473 4.89 5.84 10.75
N ASN A 474 5.73 5.13 11.50
CA ASN A 474 5.55 4.79 12.90
C ASN A 474 6.91 4.74 13.63
N VAL A 475 6.88 4.75 14.96
CA VAL A 475 8.02 4.43 15.85
C VAL A 475 7.55 3.45 16.93
N LEU A 476 8.40 2.50 17.36
CA LEU A 476 8.00 1.53 18.39
C LEU A 476 8.13 2.13 19.79
N VAL A 477 7.11 1.93 20.63
CA VAL A 477 7.18 2.18 22.07
C VAL A 477 7.02 0.83 22.77
N ASN A 478 8.13 0.33 23.33
CA ASN A 478 8.23 -0.95 24.03
C ASN A 478 8.63 -0.75 25.49
N THR A 479 8.16 -1.62 26.39
CA THR A 479 8.45 -1.56 27.83
C THR A 479 9.10 -2.81 28.40
N ASN A 480 9.28 -3.86 27.61
CA ASN A 480 9.85 -5.13 28.09
C ASN A 480 11.39 -5.14 28.06
N PHE A 481 12.00 -4.10 28.64
CA PHE A 481 13.44 -3.97 28.83
C PHE A 481 13.95 -4.70 30.10
N ALA A 482 13.31 -5.82 30.44
CA ALA A 482 13.70 -6.76 31.49
C ALA A 482 14.24 -8.09 30.90
N GLY A 483 14.60 -8.07 29.62
CA GLY A 483 15.14 -9.21 28.88
C GLY A 483 16.10 -8.73 27.78
N ASN A 484 16.41 -9.62 26.85
CA ASN A 484 17.46 -9.37 25.86
C ASN A 484 17.04 -8.34 24.80
N TYR A 485 18.00 -7.52 24.38
CA TYR A 485 17.83 -6.41 23.43
C TYR A 485 17.69 -6.86 21.96
N THR A 486 17.71 -8.17 21.68
CA THR A 486 17.33 -8.74 20.38
C THR A 486 16.26 -9.81 20.54
N TYR A 487 15.46 -10.02 19.49
CA TYR A 487 14.47 -11.08 19.41
C TYR A 487 14.27 -11.56 17.97
N PHE A 488 13.67 -12.74 17.81
CA PHE A 488 13.33 -13.29 16.50
C PHE A 488 11.84 -13.17 16.21
N THR A 489 11.50 -12.87 14.96
CA THR A 489 10.15 -13.09 14.40
C THR A 489 10.22 -14.14 13.29
N VAL A 490 9.40 -15.19 13.36
CA VAL A 490 9.26 -16.17 12.27
C VAL A 490 8.46 -15.53 11.15
N ALA A 491 8.91 -15.65 9.89
CA ALA A 491 8.23 -15.02 8.75
C ALA A 491 6.99 -15.80 8.25
N SER A 492 6.91 -17.09 8.57
CA SER A 492 5.79 -17.98 8.23
C SER A 492 5.68 -19.13 9.24
N SER A 493 4.46 -19.53 9.61
CA SER A 493 4.21 -20.66 10.52
C SER A 493 3.25 -21.67 9.88
N GLY A 494 3.42 -22.96 10.17
CA GLY A 494 2.52 -24.02 9.70
C GLY A 494 3.23 -25.18 8.99
N THR A 495 2.74 -25.53 7.80
CA THR A 495 3.20 -26.70 7.03
C THR A 495 4.26 -26.31 6.01
N TYR A 496 5.35 -27.06 6.00
CA TYR A 496 6.50 -26.97 5.10
C TYR A 496 6.59 -28.23 4.25
N VAL A 497 7.32 -28.17 3.14
CA VAL A 497 7.68 -29.35 2.35
C VAL A 497 9.19 -29.52 2.26
N ASN A 498 9.66 -30.74 2.00
CA ASN A 498 11.09 -31.00 1.77
C ASN A 498 11.65 -30.06 0.68
N GLY A 499 12.72 -29.32 0.99
CA GLY A 499 13.33 -28.30 0.12
C GLY A 499 12.80 -26.87 0.28
N SER A 500 11.72 -26.63 1.04
CA SER A 500 11.25 -25.27 1.35
C SER A 500 12.12 -24.57 2.40
N LYS A 501 12.03 -23.24 2.52
CA LYS A 501 12.85 -22.45 3.46
C LYS A 501 12.06 -22.14 4.74
N PHE A 502 12.58 -22.52 5.90
CA PHE A 502 12.13 -22.00 7.20
C PHE A 502 12.88 -20.70 7.50
N VAL A 503 12.15 -19.59 7.66
CA VAL A 503 12.70 -18.22 7.65
C VAL A 503 12.40 -17.51 8.97
N VAL A 504 13.43 -16.93 9.57
CA VAL A 504 13.33 -16.05 10.75
C VAL A 504 14.01 -14.71 10.47
N VAL A 505 13.55 -13.67 11.14
CA VAL A 505 14.13 -12.33 11.10
C VAL A 505 14.61 -11.97 12.49
N LEU A 506 15.91 -11.70 12.64
CA LEU A 506 16.50 -11.19 13.88
C LEU A 506 16.30 -9.67 13.93
N LYS A 507 15.77 -9.18 15.05
CA LYS A 507 15.47 -7.77 15.28
C LYS A 507 16.06 -7.29 16.60
N ASP A 508 16.37 -6.01 16.68
CA ASP A 508 16.57 -5.34 17.97
C ASP A 508 15.22 -5.11 18.65
N VAL A 509 15.26 -4.81 19.94
CA VAL A 509 14.11 -4.51 20.81
C VAL A 509 13.25 -3.30 20.37
N PHE A 510 13.75 -2.49 19.44
CA PHE A 510 13.01 -1.39 18.78
C PHE A 510 12.31 -1.85 17.48
N GLY A 511 12.60 -3.07 17.02
CA GLY A 511 12.02 -3.69 15.82
C GLY A 511 12.87 -3.54 14.56
N ASN A 512 14.04 -2.90 14.65
CA ASN A 512 14.98 -2.76 13.54
C ASN A 512 15.68 -4.08 13.25
N THR A 513 16.02 -4.33 11.99
CA THR A 513 16.61 -5.60 11.54
C THR A 513 18.09 -5.69 11.88
N VAL A 514 18.52 -6.81 12.48
CA VAL A 514 19.91 -7.03 12.91
C VAL A 514 20.65 -7.81 11.82
N THR A 515 21.49 -7.10 11.07
CA THR A 515 22.15 -7.58 9.84
C THR A 515 23.55 -8.13 10.09
N ASN A 516 24.03 -9.01 9.20
CA ASN A 516 25.38 -9.62 9.23
C ASN A 516 25.73 -10.33 10.56
N LYS A 517 24.78 -11.04 11.15
CA LYS A 517 24.97 -11.83 12.38
C LYS A 517 24.74 -13.32 12.12
N LYS A 518 25.64 -14.16 12.64
CA LYS A 518 25.53 -15.63 12.58
C LYS A 518 24.40 -16.12 13.50
N VAL A 519 23.47 -16.88 12.96
CA VAL A 519 22.39 -17.56 13.67
C VAL A 519 22.59 -19.07 13.51
N VAL A 520 22.52 -19.79 14.62
CA VAL A 520 22.51 -21.25 14.67
C VAL A 520 21.07 -21.73 14.73
N PHE A 521 20.72 -22.74 13.96
CA PHE A 521 19.43 -23.44 14.00
C PHE A 521 19.66 -24.90 14.36
N THR A 522 18.77 -25.52 15.13
CA THR A 522 18.77 -26.97 15.35
C THR A 522 17.45 -27.55 14.86
N LEU A 523 17.51 -28.54 13.97
CA LEU A 523 16.35 -29.26 13.42
C LEU A 523 16.66 -30.76 13.42
N ASN A 524 15.81 -31.55 14.07
CA ASN A 524 15.95 -33.01 14.20
C ASN A 524 17.34 -33.42 14.75
N GLY A 525 17.79 -32.74 15.81
CA GLY A 525 19.08 -32.96 16.46
C GLY A 525 20.32 -32.46 15.69
N LYS A 526 20.17 -32.03 14.43
CA LYS A 526 21.28 -31.52 13.60
C LYS A 526 21.32 -30.00 13.61
N GLU A 527 22.53 -29.45 13.76
CA GLU A 527 22.77 -28.02 13.62
C GLU A 527 22.96 -27.57 12.17
N TYR A 528 22.53 -26.34 11.90
CA TYR A 528 22.68 -25.59 10.67
C TYR A 528 23.02 -24.14 11.04
N THR A 529 23.75 -23.42 10.19
CA THR A 529 24.04 -22.00 10.45
C THR A 529 23.81 -21.14 9.21
N GLY A 530 23.42 -19.89 9.43
CA GLY A 530 23.30 -18.87 8.40
C GLY A 530 23.60 -17.49 8.96
N THR A 531 23.85 -16.53 8.08
CA THR A 531 24.09 -15.13 8.44
C THR A 531 22.90 -14.28 8.03
N THR A 532 22.48 -13.34 8.89
CA THR A 532 21.37 -12.44 8.58
C THR A 532 21.71 -11.47 7.46
N ASP A 533 20.80 -11.32 6.50
CA ASP A 533 20.96 -10.41 5.36
C ASP A 533 20.75 -8.93 5.76
N ALA A 534 20.74 -8.04 4.76
CA ALA A 534 20.48 -6.60 4.94
C ALA A 534 19.06 -6.27 5.45
N LYS A 535 18.16 -7.26 5.56
CA LYS A 535 16.82 -7.18 6.14
C LYS A 535 16.74 -7.99 7.45
N GLY A 536 17.87 -8.34 8.06
CA GLY A 536 17.95 -9.17 9.27
C GLY A 536 17.42 -10.59 9.09
N THR A 537 17.19 -11.03 7.85
CA THR A 537 16.52 -12.27 7.51
C THR A 537 17.53 -13.39 7.34
N VAL A 538 17.25 -14.55 7.91
CA VAL A 538 18.08 -15.75 7.82
C VAL A 538 17.18 -16.99 7.77
N TYR A 539 17.63 -18.04 7.08
CA TYR A 539 16.81 -19.22 6.85
C TYR A 539 17.63 -20.51 6.87
N ILE A 540 16.93 -21.63 7.06
CA ILE A 540 17.41 -22.98 6.71
C ILE A 540 16.53 -23.56 5.61
N THR A 541 17.13 -24.33 4.70
CA THR A 541 16.37 -25.19 3.80
C THR A 541 15.97 -26.44 4.58
N ILE A 542 14.67 -26.77 4.59
CA ILE A 542 14.16 -27.99 5.21
C ILE A 542 14.74 -29.20 4.46
N PRO A 543 15.50 -30.09 5.13
CA PRO A 543 16.09 -31.26 4.51
C PRO A 543 15.01 -32.28 4.11
N VAL A 544 15.41 -33.38 3.47
CA VAL A 544 14.48 -34.49 3.21
C VAL A 544 14.09 -35.14 4.54
N LEU A 545 12.85 -34.91 4.97
CA LEU A 545 12.24 -35.48 6.15
C LEU A 545 11.00 -36.30 5.80
N ASN A 546 10.54 -37.12 6.74
CA ASN A 546 9.28 -37.83 6.62
C ASN A 546 8.09 -36.90 6.94
N ASN A 547 6.86 -37.35 6.65
CA ASN A 547 5.66 -36.64 7.09
C ASN A 547 5.58 -36.65 8.62
N GLY A 548 5.61 -35.48 9.26
CA GLY A 548 5.65 -35.39 10.73
C GLY A 548 5.79 -33.96 11.26
N ASN A 549 5.77 -33.84 12.58
CA ASN A 549 5.99 -32.58 13.28
C ASN A 549 7.44 -32.55 13.81
N TYR A 550 8.15 -31.45 13.57
CA TYR A 550 9.55 -31.27 13.92
C TYR A 550 9.75 -29.95 14.68
N ASN A 551 10.51 -29.98 15.76
CA ASN A 551 10.94 -28.77 16.46
C ASN A 551 12.14 -28.15 15.72
N VAL A 552 12.08 -26.84 15.46
CA VAL A 552 13.19 -26.00 15.00
C VAL A 552 13.49 -24.97 16.08
N SER A 553 14.66 -25.07 16.71
CA SER A 553 15.22 -24.00 17.54
C SER A 553 16.14 -23.11 16.72
N TYR A 554 16.31 -21.86 17.15
CA TYR A 554 17.21 -20.90 16.52
C TYR A 554 17.74 -19.89 17.54
N LYS A 555 19.04 -19.59 17.45
CA LYS A 555 19.81 -18.84 18.44
C LYS A 555 20.79 -17.87 17.79
N TYR A 556 20.77 -16.62 18.26
CA TYR A 556 21.81 -15.63 18.10
C TYR A 556 22.61 -15.52 19.42
N THR A 557 23.94 -15.44 19.32
CA THR A 557 24.82 -15.25 20.49
C THR A 557 25.74 -14.06 20.24
N ASP A 558 25.94 -13.23 21.26
CA ASP A 558 26.78 -12.05 21.26
C ASP A 558 27.65 -12.03 22.54
N SER A 559 28.79 -11.35 22.48
CA SER A 559 29.67 -11.08 23.63
C SER A 559 28.95 -10.39 24.79
N ASN A 560 27.99 -9.51 24.51
CA ASN A 560 27.05 -9.03 25.51
C ASN A 560 25.91 -10.05 25.62
N SER A 561 25.79 -10.72 26.78
CA SER A 561 24.74 -11.72 27.01
C SER A 561 23.33 -11.14 26.79
N LYS A 562 23.11 -9.86 27.06
CA LYS A 562 21.84 -9.16 26.80
C LYS A 562 21.58 -8.88 25.32
N LEU A 563 22.57 -8.97 24.42
CA LEU A 563 22.34 -8.91 22.97
C LEU A 563 22.02 -10.29 22.37
N SER A 564 22.30 -11.39 23.08
CA SER A 564 21.99 -12.76 22.63
C SER A 564 20.49 -13.03 22.66
N SER A 565 19.96 -13.90 21.79
CA SER A 565 18.55 -14.31 21.87
C SER A 565 18.32 -15.70 21.26
N SER A 566 17.27 -16.38 21.69
CA SER A 566 16.89 -17.70 21.17
C SER A 566 15.40 -17.91 21.26
N ASN A 567 14.84 -18.67 20.33
CA ASN A 567 13.46 -19.13 20.36
C ASN A 567 13.35 -20.49 19.64
N SER A 568 12.18 -21.11 19.69
CA SER A 568 11.90 -22.36 18.97
C SER A 568 10.45 -22.40 18.48
N THR A 569 10.15 -23.32 17.56
CA THR A 569 8.78 -23.55 17.08
C THR A 569 8.63 -24.94 16.48
N THR A 570 7.41 -25.47 16.48
CA THR A 570 7.09 -26.74 15.83
C THR A 570 6.58 -26.48 14.42
N ILE A 571 7.26 -27.05 13.43
CA ILE A 571 6.81 -27.08 12.03
C ILE A 571 6.21 -28.44 11.70
N LYS A 572 5.22 -28.48 10.80
CA LYS A 572 4.78 -29.72 10.16
C LYS A 572 5.51 -29.85 8.82
N VAL A 573 6.13 -30.99 8.53
CA VAL A 573 6.78 -31.25 7.23
C VAL A 573 6.01 -32.33 6.48
N VAL A 574 5.81 -32.15 5.18
CA VAL A 574 5.20 -33.12 4.26
C VAL A 574 6.06 -33.33 3.00
N LYS A 575 5.78 -34.37 2.22
CA LYS A 575 6.43 -34.55 0.90
C LYS A 575 5.99 -33.45 -0.08
N ASN A 576 6.89 -33.02 -0.96
CA ASN A 576 6.62 -32.02 -1.98
C ASN A 576 5.77 -32.67 -3.09
N VAL A 577 4.51 -32.25 -3.27
CA VAL A 577 3.59 -32.89 -4.25
C VAL A 577 4.02 -32.62 -5.70
N THR A 578 3.60 -33.47 -6.64
CA THR A 578 3.98 -33.32 -8.06
C THR A 578 2.77 -33.19 -8.98
N THR A 579 2.97 -32.49 -10.09
CA THR A 579 2.01 -32.36 -11.18
C THR A 579 2.69 -32.80 -12.47
N ILE A 580 1.99 -33.64 -13.25
CA ILE A 580 2.47 -34.14 -14.54
C ILE A 580 1.41 -33.86 -15.61
N SER A 581 1.80 -33.20 -16.71
CA SER A 581 0.87 -32.82 -17.78
C SER A 581 1.49 -32.94 -19.17
N GLY A 582 0.72 -33.47 -20.11
CA GLY A 582 0.94 -33.38 -21.55
C GLY A 582 -0.23 -32.65 -22.21
N ASN A 583 -0.01 -32.18 -23.43
CA ASN A 583 -1.06 -31.60 -24.27
C ASN A 583 -1.50 -32.65 -25.32
N ASP A 584 -2.76 -32.59 -25.75
CA ASP A 584 -3.25 -33.40 -26.87
C ASP A 584 -2.37 -33.22 -28.12
N LEU A 585 -2.01 -34.34 -28.76
CA LEU A 585 -1.19 -34.36 -29.98
C LEU A 585 -2.08 -34.68 -31.18
N THR A 586 -2.06 -33.82 -32.20
CA THR A 586 -2.52 -34.18 -33.56
C THR A 586 -1.29 -34.24 -34.46
N THR A 587 -1.16 -35.33 -35.22
CA THR A 587 -0.04 -35.57 -36.14
C THR A 587 -0.50 -36.42 -37.32
N THR A 588 0.39 -36.72 -38.28
CA THR A 588 0.15 -37.64 -39.38
C THR A 588 0.89 -38.97 -39.19
N ASN A 589 0.42 -40.03 -39.84
CA ASN A 589 1.17 -41.28 -39.90
C ASN A 589 2.56 -41.07 -40.57
N LYS A 590 3.59 -41.72 -40.01
CA LYS A 590 5.01 -41.60 -40.40
C LYS A 590 5.67 -40.22 -40.15
N SER A 591 5.10 -39.36 -39.30
CA SER A 591 5.68 -38.05 -38.96
C SER A 591 6.94 -38.10 -38.09
N ASN A 592 7.16 -39.19 -37.34
CA ASN A 592 8.12 -39.30 -36.23
C ASN A 592 7.91 -38.25 -35.11
N ASP A 593 6.71 -37.66 -34.99
CA ASP A 593 6.40 -36.70 -33.94
C ASP A 593 6.49 -37.31 -32.53
N LYS A 594 6.76 -36.47 -31.53
CA LYS A 594 6.94 -36.88 -30.14
C LYS A 594 5.85 -36.32 -29.24
N PHE A 595 5.03 -37.19 -28.66
CA PHE A 595 4.22 -36.84 -27.50
C PHE A 595 5.16 -36.48 -26.34
N SER A 596 4.85 -35.43 -25.57
CA SER A 596 5.72 -34.94 -24.50
C SER A 596 4.92 -34.48 -23.29
N ILE A 597 5.43 -34.76 -22.10
CA ILE A 597 4.89 -34.28 -20.82
C ILE A 597 5.89 -33.35 -20.13
N THR A 598 5.43 -32.60 -19.14
CA THR A 598 6.27 -31.90 -18.16
C THR A 598 5.94 -32.39 -16.76
N LEU A 599 6.96 -32.72 -15.96
CA LEU A 599 6.84 -33.05 -14.54
C LEU A 599 7.32 -31.87 -13.67
N LYS A 600 6.49 -31.43 -12.73
CA LYS A 600 6.74 -30.29 -11.84
C LYS A 600 6.48 -30.62 -10.37
N ASP A 601 7.10 -29.86 -9.47
CA ASP A 601 6.79 -29.87 -8.03
C ASP A 601 5.69 -28.86 -7.65
N ALA A 602 5.35 -28.80 -6.36
CA ALA A 602 4.30 -27.92 -5.83
C ALA A 602 4.57 -26.41 -6.00
N PHE A 603 5.82 -26.02 -6.27
CA PHE A 603 6.24 -24.63 -6.53
C PHE A 603 6.42 -24.35 -8.03
N GLY A 604 6.17 -25.34 -8.90
CA GLY A 604 6.36 -25.25 -10.35
C GLY A 604 7.79 -25.53 -10.82
N ASN A 605 8.71 -25.96 -9.94
CA ASN A 605 10.07 -26.35 -10.32
C ASN A 605 10.04 -27.59 -11.23
N LEU A 606 10.88 -27.60 -12.25
CA LEU A 606 10.95 -28.68 -13.24
C LEU A 606 11.74 -29.87 -12.67
N ILE A 607 11.14 -31.06 -12.60
CA ILE A 607 11.79 -32.22 -11.97
C ILE A 607 12.51 -33.08 -13.02
N ALA A 608 13.82 -32.95 -13.09
CA ALA A 608 14.70 -33.69 -14.00
C ALA A 608 15.02 -35.11 -13.49
N ASN A 609 15.53 -35.96 -14.40
CA ASN A 609 16.04 -37.30 -14.17
C ASN A 609 15.03 -38.28 -13.54
N GLN A 610 13.73 -38.07 -13.74
CA GLN A 610 12.67 -38.96 -13.26
C GLN A 610 12.17 -39.87 -14.38
N LYS A 611 12.05 -41.16 -14.11
CA LYS A 611 11.42 -42.13 -15.00
C LYS A 611 9.91 -41.91 -15.06
N VAL A 612 9.36 -41.82 -16.27
CA VAL A 612 7.93 -41.69 -16.55
C VAL A 612 7.49 -42.82 -17.47
N GLN A 613 6.44 -43.53 -17.05
CA GLN A 613 5.79 -44.58 -17.85
C GLN A 613 4.70 -43.95 -18.74
N PHE A 614 4.53 -44.48 -19.93
CA PHE A 614 3.47 -44.14 -20.89
C PHE A 614 2.75 -45.42 -21.35
N ARG A 615 1.43 -45.36 -21.50
CA ARG A 615 0.59 -46.45 -22.06
C ARG A 615 -0.39 -45.85 -23.06
N ILE A 616 -0.54 -46.49 -24.22
CA ILE A 616 -1.39 -46.02 -25.33
C ILE A 616 -2.55 -47.00 -25.52
N SER A 617 -3.78 -46.49 -25.60
CA SER A 617 -4.99 -47.30 -25.78
C SER A 617 -4.89 -48.22 -27.00
N GLY A 618 -5.20 -49.51 -26.83
CA GLY A 618 -5.04 -50.52 -27.87
C GLY A 618 -3.63 -51.15 -27.93
N SER A 619 -2.72 -50.76 -27.04
CA SER A 619 -1.42 -51.42 -26.85
C SER A 619 -1.22 -51.81 -25.38
N ASN A 620 -0.74 -53.04 -25.16
CA ASN A 620 -0.35 -53.52 -23.82
C ASN A 620 1.10 -53.12 -23.45
N VAL A 621 1.82 -52.43 -24.33
CA VAL A 621 3.21 -52.02 -24.10
C VAL A 621 3.27 -50.81 -23.17
N VAL A 622 4.10 -50.92 -22.13
CA VAL A 622 4.51 -49.78 -21.31
C VAL A 622 5.81 -49.22 -21.89
N TYR A 623 5.77 -47.98 -22.33
CA TYR A 623 6.97 -47.25 -22.78
C TYR A 623 7.51 -46.43 -21.62
N GLU A 624 8.84 -46.26 -21.55
CA GLU A 624 9.48 -45.42 -20.52
C GLU A 624 10.31 -44.32 -21.16
N ALA A 625 10.27 -43.12 -20.58
CA ALA A 625 11.22 -42.06 -20.88
C ALA A 625 11.58 -41.30 -19.60
N THR A 626 12.81 -40.78 -19.54
CA THR A 626 13.33 -40.01 -18.40
C THR A 626 13.15 -38.51 -18.64
N THR A 627 12.75 -37.76 -17.63
CA THR A 627 12.65 -36.30 -17.73
C THR A 627 14.04 -35.66 -17.87
N ASN A 628 14.19 -34.77 -18.85
CA ASN A 628 15.41 -34.01 -19.07
C ASN A 628 15.54 -32.82 -18.08
N ALA A 629 16.59 -32.00 -18.23
CA ALA A 629 16.83 -30.82 -17.40
C ALA A 629 15.70 -29.76 -17.41
N LYS A 630 14.76 -29.82 -18.38
CA LYS A 630 13.55 -28.98 -18.44
C LYS A 630 12.31 -29.69 -17.86
N GLY A 631 12.48 -30.82 -17.15
CA GLY A 631 11.39 -31.63 -16.61
C GLY A 631 10.57 -32.36 -17.68
N VAL A 632 11.04 -32.42 -18.93
CA VAL A 632 10.29 -32.97 -20.07
C VAL A 632 10.71 -34.40 -20.36
N ALA A 633 9.74 -35.32 -20.42
CA ALA A 633 9.91 -36.66 -20.96
C ALA A 633 9.06 -36.82 -22.24
N SER A 634 9.59 -37.52 -23.24
CA SER A 634 9.00 -37.58 -24.59
C SER A 634 9.02 -38.99 -25.17
N LEU A 635 7.94 -39.36 -25.86
CA LEU A 635 7.75 -40.63 -26.56
C LEU A 635 7.46 -40.38 -28.05
N ALA A 636 8.18 -41.06 -28.95
CA ALA A 636 7.92 -41.00 -30.39
C ALA A 636 6.66 -41.78 -30.77
N ILE A 637 5.81 -41.20 -31.62
CA ILE A 637 4.48 -41.72 -31.98
C ILE A 637 4.50 -42.22 -33.42
N ASN A 638 4.74 -43.52 -33.56
CA ASN A 638 4.73 -44.23 -34.84
C ASN A 638 3.55 -45.20 -34.91
N LEU A 639 2.34 -44.65 -34.93
CA LEU A 639 1.07 -45.38 -34.98
C LEU A 639 0.43 -45.31 -36.39
N PRO A 640 -0.48 -46.25 -36.72
CA PRO A 640 -1.43 -46.09 -37.83
C PRO A 640 -2.32 -44.85 -37.67
N ALA A 641 -3.06 -44.50 -38.72
CA ALA A 641 -4.07 -43.46 -38.62
C ALA A 641 -5.24 -43.91 -37.70
N GLY A 642 -5.67 -43.04 -36.80
CA GLY A 642 -6.66 -43.37 -35.77
C GLY A 642 -6.67 -42.40 -34.58
N ASN A 643 -7.60 -42.62 -33.66
CA ASN A 643 -7.70 -41.87 -32.40
C ASN A 643 -7.28 -42.76 -31.23
N TYR A 644 -6.40 -42.25 -30.38
CA TYR A 644 -5.83 -42.96 -29.24
C TYR A 644 -5.86 -42.08 -27.98
N THR A 645 -5.93 -42.70 -26.82
CA THR A 645 -5.66 -42.04 -25.53
C THR A 645 -4.29 -42.49 -25.03
N ILE A 646 -3.43 -41.55 -24.67
CA ILE A 646 -2.18 -41.83 -23.96
C ILE A 646 -2.35 -41.49 -22.48
N THR A 647 -1.93 -42.39 -21.61
CA THR A 647 -1.82 -42.17 -20.16
C THR A 647 -0.36 -42.17 -19.76
N TYR A 648 -0.01 -41.37 -18.75
CA TYR A 648 1.37 -41.22 -18.30
C TYR A 648 1.47 -41.08 -16.78
N THR A 649 2.50 -41.68 -16.20
CA THR A 649 2.66 -41.85 -14.74
C THR A 649 4.09 -41.67 -14.30
N PHE A 650 4.29 -40.87 -13.26
CA PHE A 650 5.49 -40.83 -12.42
C PHE A 650 5.13 -41.49 -11.07
N ASP A 651 5.73 -42.64 -10.74
CA ASP A 651 5.34 -43.42 -9.55
C ASP A 651 5.82 -42.84 -8.20
N GLY A 652 6.57 -41.73 -8.20
CA GLY A 652 7.09 -41.11 -6.99
C GLY A 652 8.46 -41.63 -6.55
N ASN A 653 8.99 -41.06 -5.47
CA ASN A 653 10.25 -41.46 -4.82
C ASN A 653 10.28 -41.04 -3.33
N SER A 654 11.48 -40.94 -2.73
CA SER A 654 11.66 -40.47 -1.35
C SER A 654 11.10 -39.06 -1.12
N ASN A 655 11.31 -38.15 -2.07
CA ASN A 655 11.07 -36.71 -1.92
C ASN A 655 9.67 -36.31 -2.42
N TYR A 656 9.20 -37.00 -3.46
CA TYR A 656 8.02 -36.67 -4.24
C TYR A 656 7.01 -37.83 -4.24
N PRO A 657 5.69 -37.60 -4.10
CA PRO A 657 4.68 -38.63 -4.27
C PRO A 657 4.38 -38.89 -5.75
N LYS A 658 3.65 -39.97 -6.01
CA LYS A 658 3.12 -40.37 -7.32
C LYS A 658 2.22 -39.30 -7.94
N SER A 659 2.30 -39.13 -9.26
CA SER A 659 1.34 -38.37 -10.06
C SER A 659 1.14 -39.00 -11.45
N SER A 660 -0.01 -38.76 -12.07
CA SER A 660 -0.38 -39.30 -13.38
C SER A 660 -1.38 -38.42 -14.11
N GLY A 661 -1.49 -38.57 -15.42
CA GLY A 661 -2.46 -37.88 -16.26
C GLY A 661 -2.71 -38.58 -17.59
N SER A 662 -3.48 -37.93 -18.47
CA SER A 662 -3.79 -38.45 -19.80
C SER A 662 -4.01 -37.33 -20.83
N SER A 663 -3.87 -37.68 -22.11
CA SER A 663 -4.11 -36.81 -23.26
C SER A 663 -4.58 -37.65 -24.46
N LYS A 664 -5.11 -37.00 -25.50
CA LYS A 664 -5.43 -37.62 -26.78
C LYS A 664 -4.24 -37.60 -27.73
N ILE A 665 -4.18 -38.61 -28.59
CA ILE A 665 -3.33 -38.65 -29.78
C ILE A 665 -4.24 -38.92 -30.98
N ILE A 666 -4.29 -37.96 -31.90
CA ILE A 666 -4.99 -38.08 -33.19
C ILE A 666 -3.92 -38.26 -34.27
N VAL A 667 -4.03 -39.34 -35.05
CA VAL A 667 -3.12 -39.62 -36.17
C VAL A 667 -3.92 -39.58 -37.46
N ASN A 668 -3.71 -38.54 -38.25
CA ASN A 668 -4.33 -38.35 -39.56
C ASN A 668 -3.62 -39.20 -40.62
N ASN A 669 -4.37 -39.63 -41.64
CA ASN A 669 -3.80 -40.37 -42.78
C ASN A 669 -3.22 -39.40 -43.82
N MET A 670 -1.91 -39.46 -44.06
CA MET A 670 -1.23 -38.60 -45.04
C MET A 670 -1.29 -39.21 -46.45
N VAL A 671 -2.20 -38.70 -47.28
CA VAL A 671 -2.30 -39.09 -48.70
C VAL A 671 -1.24 -38.33 -49.51
N VAL A 672 -0.01 -38.85 -49.51
CA VAL A 672 1.07 -38.40 -50.39
C VAL A 672 0.91 -38.94 -51.81
N ASN A 673 1.19 -38.10 -52.79
CA ASN A 673 1.44 -38.52 -54.16
C ASN A 673 2.84 -39.18 -54.28
N SER A 674 3.07 -39.97 -55.32
CA SER A 674 4.42 -40.38 -55.73
C SER A 674 5.22 -39.21 -56.32
N ASN A 675 4.54 -38.17 -56.82
CA ASN A 675 5.15 -36.91 -57.25
C ASN A 675 5.58 -36.03 -56.06
N SER A 676 6.69 -35.32 -56.22
CA SER A 676 7.30 -34.46 -55.19
C SER A 676 7.94 -33.21 -55.79
N PHE A 677 8.06 -32.14 -55.01
CA PHE A 677 8.82 -30.94 -55.37
C PHE A 677 10.22 -30.99 -54.76
N THR A 678 11.23 -30.53 -55.50
CA THR A 678 12.59 -30.33 -54.97
C THR A 678 12.65 -29.04 -54.13
N ILE A 679 13.60 -28.97 -53.19
CA ILE A 679 13.82 -27.76 -52.39
C ILE A 679 14.14 -26.54 -53.29
N ASP A 680 14.92 -26.70 -54.37
CA ASP A 680 15.22 -25.60 -55.30
C ASP A 680 13.99 -25.14 -56.11
N GLN A 681 13.02 -26.01 -56.42
CA GLN A 681 11.75 -25.59 -57.02
C GLN A 681 10.94 -24.71 -56.06
N ILE A 682 10.89 -25.07 -54.77
CA ILE A 682 10.21 -24.29 -53.73
C ILE A 682 10.91 -22.93 -53.51
N ILE A 683 12.25 -22.91 -53.49
CA ILE A 683 13.05 -21.68 -53.43
C ILE A 683 12.79 -20.78 -54.65
N SER A 684 12.67 -21.35 -55.85
CA SER A 684 12.38 -20.58 -57.07
C SER A 684 10.99 -19.94 -57.04
N ALA A 685 10.01 -20.65 -56.48
CA ALA A 685 8.67 -20.13 -56.23
C ALA A 685 8.66 -19.02 -55.15
N ALA A 686 9.40 -19.21 -54.04
CA ALA A 686 9.61 -18.20 -53.00
C ALA A 686 10.24 -16.91 -53.52
N LYS A 687 11.28 -17.00 -54.36
CA LYS A 687 11.86 -15.83 -55.05
C LYS A 687 10.83 -15.10 -55.93
N THR A 688 9.96 -15.85 -56.61
CA THR A 688 8.89 -15.30 -57.45
C THR A 688 7.81 -14.59 -56.62
N ALA A 689 7.35 -15.21 -55.54
CA ALA A 689 6.35 -14.64 -54.62
C ALA A 689 6.90 -13.39 -53.90
N LYS A 690 8.14 -13.43 -53.41
CA LYS A 690 8.87 -12.26 -52.88
C LYS A 690 8.89 -11.11 -53.88
N SER A 691 9.38 -11.34 -55.10
CA SER A 691 9.53 -10.28 -56.10
C SER A 691 8.19 -9.69 -56.55
N TYR A 692 7.15 -10.53 -56.60
CA TYR A 692 5.77 -10.07 -56.82
C TYR A 692 5.30 -9.16 -55.68
N TYR A 693 5.52 -9.53 -54.43
CA TYR A 693 5.15 -8.72 -53.26
C TYR A 693 5.93 -7.40 -53.20
N GLU A 694 7.26 -7.44 -53.41
CA GLU A 694 8.11 -6.24 -53.46
C GLU A 694 7.63 -5.23 -54.51
N THR A 695 7.13 -5.72 -55.65
CA THR A 695 6.59 -4.90 -56.75
C THR A 695 5.16 -4.41 -56.48
N ASN A 696 4.25 -5.29 -56.06
CA ASN A 696 2.80 -5.04 -56.04
C ASN A 696 2.25 -4.66 -54.64
N LYS A 697 3.06 -4.75 -53.59
CA LYS A 697 2.69 -4.60 -52.16
C LYS A 697 1.53 -5.50 -51.68
N LYS A 698 1.32 -6.62 -52.39
CA LYS A 698 0.33 -7.65 -52.11
C LYS A 698 0.84 -9.01 -52.61
N LEU A 699 0.36 -10.09 -52.02
CA LEU A 699 0.66 -11.44 -52.49
C LEU A 699 -0.08 -11.75 -53.81
N PRO A 700 0.44 -12.68 -54.64
CA PRO A 700 -0.32 -13.21 -55.77
C PRO A 700 -1.45 -14.12 -55.26
N SER A 701 -2.52 -14.30 -56.04
CA SER A 701 -3.64 -15.19 -55.65
C SER A 701 -3.32 -16.68 -55.71
N THR A 702 -2.22 -17.06 -56.37
CA THR A 702 -1.70 -18.42 -56.50
C THR A 702 -0.20 -18.36 -56.78
N VAL A 703 0.57 -19.37 -56.38
CA VAL A 703 2.01 -19.50 -56.71
C VAL A 703 2.24 -20.80 -57.47
N THR A 704 3.18 -20.79 -58.43
CA THR A 704 3.55 -22.00 -59.21
C THR A 704 4.84 -22.60 -58.67
N ILE A 705 4.84 -23.90 -58.34
CA ILE A 705 6.05 -24.68 -58.04
C ILE A 705 6.26 -25.68 -59.18
N GLY A 706 7.40 -25.59 -59.87
CA GLY A 706 7.65 -26.36 -61.09
C GLY A 706 6.61 -26.04 -62.17
N SER A 707 5.78 -27.02 -62.56
CA SER A 707 4.64 -26.85 -63.47
C SER A 707 3.29 -26.76 -62.74
N THR A 708 3.25 -26.89 -61.42
CA THR A 708 2.01 -27.00 -60.64
C THR A 708 1.61 -25.66 -60.02
N LYS A 709 0.42 -25.16 -60.37
CA LYS A 709 -0.18 -23.96 -59.77
C LYS A 709 -0.88 -24.32 -58.46
N LEU A 710 -0.57 -23.60 -57.39
CA LEU A 710 -1.01 -23.88 -56.01
C LEU A 710 -1.78 -22.70 -55.40
N SER A 711 -2.63 -23.00 -54.42
CA SER A 711 -3.20 -21.98 -53.52
C SER A 711 -2.13 -21.42 -52.57
N LEU A 712 -2.43 -20.33 -51.87
CA LEU A 712 -1.52 -19.80 -50.86
C LEU A 712 -1.37 -20.75 -49.66
N ALA A 713 -2.43 -21.49 -49.31
CA ALA A 713 -2.38 -22.44 -48.19
C ALA A 713 -1.50 -23.65 -48.51
N GLN A 714 -1.55 -24.11 -49.76
CA GLN A 714 -0.61 -25.10 -50.29
C GLN A 714 0.81 -24.54 -50.32
N PHE A 715 1.01 -23.33 -50.84
CA PHE A 715 2.32 -22.71 -50.95
C PHE A 715 3.00 -22.52 -49.57
N LEU A 716 2.29 -21.94 -48.59
CA LEU A 716 2.80 -21.74 -47.23
C LEU A 716 3.20 -23.06 -46.56
N TYR A 717 2.51 -24.17 -46.83
CA TYR A 717 2.92 -25.50 -46.34
C TYR A 717 4.28 -25.91 -46.91
N TYR A 718 4.51 -25.77 -48.22
CA TYR A 718 5.80 -26.14 -48.83
C TYR A 718 6.92 -25.23 -48.35
N GLU A 719 6.69 -23.91 -48.24
CA GLU A 719 7.69 -22.99 -47.68
C GLU A 719 8.04 -23.33 -46.23
N SER A 720 7.02 -23.48 -45.38
CA SER A 720 7.18 -23.76 -43.95
C SER A 720 7.90 -25.09 -43.70
N LYS A 721 7.57 -26.12 -44.50
CA LYS A 721 8.22 -27.43 -44.40
C LYS A 721 9.65 -27.41 -44.94
N ALA A 722 9.91 -26.70 -46.05
CA ALA A 722 11.27 -26.51 -46.57
C ALA A 722 12.16 -25.80 -45.54
N ILE A 723 11.69 -24.73 -44.89
CA ILE A 723 12.44 -24.05 -43.81
C ILE A 723 12.76 -25.01 -42.65
N SER A 724 11.80 -25.86 -42.27
CA SER A 724 12.01 -26.88 -41.23
C SER A 724 13.05 -27.93 -41.62
N GLN A 725 13.01 -28.45 -42.85
CA GLN A 725 13.98 -29.45 -43.35
C GLN A 725 15.38 -28.84 -43.51
N LEU A 726 15.48 -27.65 -44.11
CA LEU A 726 16.73 -26.91 -44.26
C LEU A 726 17.43 -26.60 -42.92
N ASN A 727 16.67 -26.36 -41.85
CA ASN A 727 17.26 -26.19 -40.53
C ASN A 727 17.78 -27.51 -39.92
N ALA A 728 17.19 -28.65 -40.29
CA ALA A 728 17.63 -29.98 -39.87
C ALA A 728 18.78 -30.55 -40.74
N GLY A 729 19.17 -29.86 -41.82
CA GLY A 729 20.12 -30.37 -42.81
C GLY A 729 19.52 -31.40 -43.79
N ASP A 730 18.19 -31.53 -43.81
CA ASP A 730 17.46 -32.41 -44.73
C ASP A 730 17.19 -31.68 -46.05
N LEU A 731 17.53 -32.34 -47.16
CA LEU A 731 17.37 -31.86 -48.54
C LEU A 731 16.41 -32.74 -49.36
N SER A 732 15.70 -33.68 -48.72
CA SER A 732 14.79 -34.59 -49.40
C SER A 732 13.56 -33.89 -49.98
N ASN A 733 13.13 -34.35 -51.17
CA ASN A 733 12.00 -33.76 -51.88
C ASN A 733 10.70 -33.81 -51.07
N ILE A 734 9.90 -32.75 -51.16
CA ILE A 734 8.62 -32.66 -50.47
C ILE A 734 7.53 -33.29 -51.34
N ALA A 735 7.04 -34.47 -50.92
CA ALA A 735 5.90 -35.13 -51.56
C ALA A 735 4.68 -34.21 -51.67
N ILE A 736 4.00 -34.24 -52.82
CA ILE A 736 2.84 -33.41 -53.10
C ILE A 736 1.65 -33.89 -52.26
N VAL A 737 1.00 -32.94 -51.58
CA VAL A 737 -0.22 -33.16 -50.80
C VAL A 737 -1.41 -33.16 -51.75
N ASN A 738 -2.13 -34.28 -51.84
CA ASN A 738 -3.28 -34.45 -52.75
C ASN A 738 -4.58 -33.79 -52.23
N ASN A 739 -4.64 -33.36 -50.97
CA ASN A 739 -5.82 -32.72 -50.40
C ASN A 739 -5.95 -31.26 -50.86
N THR A 740 -7.18 -30.82 -51.12
CA THR A 740 -7.50 -29.38 -51.17
C THR A 740 -7.24 -28.77 -49.80
N LEU A 741 -6.26 -27.86 -49.71
CA LEU A 741 -5.97 -27.12 -48.49
C LEU A 741 -6.74 -25.80 -48.53
N ASN A 742 -7.61 -25.59 -47.55
CA ASN A 742 -8.47 -24.42 -47.46
C ASN A 742 -7.66 -23.17 -47.10
N GLU A 743 -8.06 -22.02 -47.63
CA GLU A 743 -7.51 -20.73 -47.19
C GLU A 743 -7.99 -20.37 -45.76
N PRO A 744 -7.25 -19.55 -45.00
CA PRO A 744 -7.67 -19.11 -43.67
C PRO A 744 -8.93 -18.25 -43.74
N SER A 745 -9.76 -18.27 -42.70
CA SER A 745 -10.94 -17.40 -42.59
C SER A 745 -10.60 -15.93 -42.30
N SER A 746 -9.39 -15.64 -41.83
CA SER A 746 -8.94 -14.29 -41.49
C SER A 746 -7.42 -14.13 -41.74
N PRO A 747 -6.97 -14.11 -43.01
CA PRO A 747 -5.55 -14.17 -43.38
C PRO A 747 -4.70 -12.94 -43.01
N ASN A 748 -5.34 -11.86 -42.54
CA ASN A 748 -4.66 -10.67 -41.99
C ASN A 748 -4.69 -10.62 -40.46
N SER A 749 -5.39 -11.54 -39.77
CA SER A 749 -5.61 -11.46 -38.33
C SER A 749 -4.34 -11.83 -37.56
N GLY A 750 -3.58 -10.81 -37.17
CA GLY A 750 -2.34 -10.94 -36.38
C GLY A 750 -2.12 -9.68 -35.54
N ASP A 751 -0.98 -9.64 -34.84
CA ASP A 751 -0.56 -8.46 -34.09
C ASP A 751 0.17 -7.47 -35.00
N SER A 752 0.16 -6.19 -34.61
CA SER A 752 1.04 -5.17 -35.20
C SER A 752 2.46 -5.37 -34.67
N VAL A 753 3.38 -5.83 -35.51
CA VAL A 753 4.77 -6.17 -35.15
C VAL A 753 5.73 -5.39 -36.03
N SER A 754 6.87 -4.97 -35.49
CA SER A 754 7.93 -4.24 -36.22
C SER A 754 9.29 -4.60 -35.64
N ASN A 755 9.64 -5.89 -35.71
CA ASN A 755 10.74 -6.49 -34.96
C ASN A 755 11.42 -7.63 -35.73
N ASP A 756 12.67 -7.90 -35.36
CA ASP A 756 13.43 -9.05 -35.84
C ASP A 756 13.00 -10.35 -35.14
N LEU A 757 12.53 -11.31 -35.92
CA LEU A 757 12.31 -12.68 -35.50
C LEU A 757 13.58 -13.51 -35.72
N SER A 758 14.12 -14.11 -34.65
CA SER A 758 15.37 -14.88 -34.70
C SER A 758 15.24 -16.17 -35.52
N LYS A 759 16.37 -16.76 -35.92
CA LYS A 759 16.41 -18.08 -36.58
C LYS A 759 15.59 -19.13 -35.85
N GLU A 760 15.75 -19.24 -34.54
CA GLU A 760 14.98 -20.19 -33.73
C GLU A 760 13.47 -19.87 -33.78
N GLY A 761 13.10 -18.59 -33.69
CA GLY A 761 11.72 -18.14 -33.69
C GLY A 761 10.98 -18.36 -35.02
N TYR A 762 11.61 -18.08 -36.17
CA TYR A 762 10.96 -18.31 -37.46
C TYR A 762 10.98 -19.78 -37.88
N VAL A 763 11.99 -20.57 -37.47
CA VAL A 763 12.01 -22.03 -37.70
C VAL A 763 10.94 -22.72 -36.85
N ASP A 764 10.77 -22.35 -35.58
CA ASP A 764 9.66 -22.85 -34.75
C ASP A 764 8.30 -22.46 -35.36
N SER A 765 8.15 -21.21 -35.79
CA SER A 765 6.94 -20.74 -36.49
C SER A 765 6.64 -21.57 -37.73
N ALA A 766 7.61 -21.78 -38.62
CA ALA A 766 7.48 -22.62 -39.81
C ALA A 766 7.14 -24.08 -39.46
N THR A 767 7.82 -24.65 -38.45
CA THR A 767 7.58 -26.02 -37.98
C THR A 767 6.15 -26.21 -37.48
N ARG A 768 5.59 -25.23 -36.76
CA ARG A 768 4.19 -25.25 -36.32
C ARG A 768 3.21 -24.98 -37.45
N THR A 769 3.52 -24.07 -38.38
CA THR A 769 2.67 -23.73 -39.51
C THR A 769 2.44 -24.91 -40.45
N TYR A 770 3.48 -25.63 -40.89
CA TYR A 770 3.26 -26.78 -41.79
C TYR A 770 2.47 -27.91 -41.10
N LYS A 771 2.68 -28.10 -39.79
CA LYS A 771 1.92 -29.08 -38.99
C LYS A 771 0.47 -28.69 -38.79
N PHE A 772 0.18 -27.40 -38.55
CA PHE A 772 -1.20 -26.90 -38.52
C PHE A 772 -1.91 -27.21 -39.85
N ILE A 773 -1.27 -26.92 -40.98
CA ILE A 773 -1.88 -27.12 -42.31
C ILE A 773 -2.18 -28.61 -42.57
N LEU A 774 -1.29 -29.52 -42.18
CA LEU A 774 -1.53 -30.97 -42.25
C LEU A 774 -2.61 -31.46 -41.28
N ASN A 775 -2.72 -30.85 -40.09
CA ASN A 775 -3.66 -31.28 -39.05
C ASN A 775 -5.10 -30.82 -39.32
N TYR A 776 -5.28 -29.64 -39.90
CA TYR A 776 -6.59 -29.01 -40.11
C TYR A 776 -7.03 -28.92 -41.59
N ASN A 777 -6.16 -29.28 -42.54
CA ASN A 777 -6.36 -29.07 -43.99
C ASN A 777 -6.69 -27.59 -44.33
N GLN A 778 -6.10 -26.64 -43.59
CA GLN A 778 -6.35 -25.20 -43.74
C GLN A 778 -5.10 -24.38 -43.39
N GLY A 779 -4.89 -23.26 -44.09
CA GLY A 779 -3.95 -22.22 -43.67
C GLY A 779 -4.31 -21.63 -42.29
N PRO A 780 -3.36 -21.47 -41.35
CA PRO A 780 -3.64 -20.80 -40.08
C PRO A 780 -3.87 -19.31 -40.30
N ASN A 781 -4.78 -18.67 -39.55
CA ASN A 781 -4.95 -17.21 -39.59
C ASN A 781 -3.65 -16.46 -39.17
N TYR A 782 -2.89 -17.04 -38.24
CA TYR A 782 -1.60 -16.55 -37.77
C TYR A 782 -0.75 -17.67 -37.15
N SER A 783 0.54 -17.40 -36.96
CA SER A 783 1.41 -18.15 -36.05
C SER A 783 1.88 -17.23 -34.92
N THR A 784 1.67 -17.65 -33.67
CA THR A 784 2.24 -16.98 -32.50
C THR A 784 3.77 -17.10 -32.52
N THR A 785 4.51 -16.02 -32.32
CA THR A 785 5.98 -16.00 -32.30
C THR A 785 6.49 -15.18 -31.11
N THR A 786 7.81 -15.10 -30.91
CA THR A 786 8.43 -14.26 -29.87
C THR A 786 8.24 -12.76 -30.10
N ILE A 787 7.82 -12.33 -31.30
CA ILE A 787 7.50 -10.91 -31.59
C ILE A 787 5.98 -10.64 -31.63
N GLY A 788 5.14 -11.64 -31.38
CA GLY A 788 3.67 -11.56 -31.51
C GLY A 788 3.10 -12.55 -32.54
N ARG A 789 1.78 -12.48 -32.77
CA ARG A 789 1.06 -13.28 -33.78
C ARG A 789 1.33 -12.73 -35.18
N VAL A 790 2.21 -13.38 -35.94
CA VAL A 790 2.46 -13.03 -37.34
C VAL A 790 1.32 -13.62 -38.18
N SER A 791 0.58 -12.75 -38.88
CA SER A 791 -0.57 -13.16 -39.71
C SER A 791 -0.16 -14.02 -40.90
N TYR A 792 -1.08 -14.81 -41.44
CA TYR A 792 -0.89 -15.69 -42.58
C TYR A 792 -0.18 -15.03 -43.77
N ASN A 793 -0.67 -13.86 -44.21
CA ASN A 793 -0.07 -13.15 -45.34
C ASN A 793 1.36 -12.66 -45.03
N ALA A 794 1.63 -12.27 -43.78
CA ALA A 794 2.97 -11.89 -43.34
C ALA A 794 3.91 -13.10 -43.19
N LEU A 795 3.39 -14.28 -42.85
CA LEU A 795 4.18 -15.53 -42.84
C LEU A 795 4.66 -15.90 -44.25
N ILE A 796 3.79 -15.81 -45.26
CA ILE A 796 4.15 -16.11 -46.66
C ILE A 796 5.24 -15.14 -47.14
N GLU A 797 5.07 -13.83 -46.91
CA GLU A 797 6.07 -12.81 -47.27
C GLU A 797 7.44 -13.09 -46.61
N ALA A 798 7.42 -13.31 -45.30
CA ALA A 798 8.63 -13.52 -44.51
C ALA A 798 9.32 -14.84 -44.86
N PHE A 799 8.58 -15.93 -45.09
CA PHE A 799 9.12 -17.23 -45.46
C PHE A 799 9.63 -17.26 -46.91
N SER A 800 8.97 -16.54 -47.83
CA SER A 800 9.49 -16.28 -49.18
C SER A 800 10.83 -15.55 -49.13
N ARG A 801 11.00 -14.58 -48.21
CA ARG A 801 12.30 -13.92 -47.96
C ARG A 801 13.34 -14.85 -47.33
N VAL A 802 12.99 -15.71 -46.38
CA VAL A 802 13.89 -16.74 -45.81
C VAL A 802 14.43 -17.67 -46.90
N LEU A 803 13.55 -18.19 -47.76
CA LEU A 803 13.91 -19.16 -48.80
C LEU A 803 14.63 -18.51 -49.98
N ALA A 804 14.29 -17.27 -50.34
CA ALA A 804 15.08 -16.48 -51.28
C ALA A 804 16.52 -16.30 -50.78
N TYR A 805 16.69 -15.84 -49.52
CA TYR A 805 18.00 -15.68 -48.90
C TYR A 805 18.78 -17.00 -48.86
N TYR A 806 18.14 -18.11 -48.48
CA TYR A 806 18.78 -19.43 -48.51
C TYR A 806 19.19 -19.83 -49.92
N GLY A 807 18.35 -19.57 -50.93
CA GLY A 807 18.64 -19.86 -52.33
C GLY A 807 19.96 -19.24 -52.81
N ASP A 808 20.23 -18.01 -52.38
CA ASP A 808 21.44 -17.23 -52.73
C ASP A 808 22.64 -17.52 -51.83
N ASN A 809 22.43 -17.74 -50.53
CA ASN A 809 23.51 -17.83 -49.53
C ASN A 809 23.82 -19.28 -49.10
N LYS A 810 23.00 -20.26 -49.50
CA LYS A 810 23.00 -21.67 -49.05
C LYS A 810 23.05 -21.86 -47.52
N LYS A 811 22.57 -20.86 -46.77
CA LYS A 811 22.43 -20.84 -45.32
C LYS A 811 21.16 -20.09 -44.93
N LEU A 812 20.50 -20.51 -43.85
CA LEU A 812 19.34 -19.81 -43.31
C LEU A 812 19.78 -18.50 -42.61
N PRO A 813 19.02 -17.40 -42.73
CA PRO A 813 19.38 -16.12 -42.10
C PRO A 813 19.33 -16.18 -40.57
N THR A 814 20.12 -15.35 -39.89
CA THR A 814 20.21 -15.31 -38.41
C THR A 814 18.98 -14.69 -37.73
N SER A 815 18.35 -13.74 -38.40
CA SER A 815 17.05 -13.16 -38.09
C SER A 815 16.35 -12.75 -39.38
N ILE A 816 15.04 -12.48 -39.30
CA ILE A 816 14.28 -11.78 -40.34
C ILE A 816 13.49 -10.65 -39.71
N SER A 817 13.60 -9.46 -40.28
CA SER A 817 12.78 -8.32 -39.85
C SER A 817 11.38 -8.44 -40.42
N ILE A 818 10.38 -8.51 -39.54
CA ILE A 818 8.95 -8.56 -39.89
C ILE A 818 8.31 -7.28 -39.38
N ASP A 819 7.77 -6.51 -40.32
CA ASP A 819 7.10 -5.25 -40.06
C ASP A 819 5.72 -5.25 -40.73
N THR A 820 4.67 -5.42 -39.91
CA THR A 820 3.26 -5.32 -40.31
C THR A 820 2.69 -3.92 -40.05
N THR A 821 3.52 -2.98 -39.59
CA THR A 821 3.15 -1.57 -39.34
C THR A 821 3.37 -0.71 -40.59
N THR A 822 4.44 -0.93 -41.35
CA THR A 822 4.68 -0.23 -42.63
C THR A 822 3.85 -0.80 -43.79
N THR A 823 3.30 -2.00 -43.68
CA THR A 823 2.36 -2.59 -44.65
C THR A 823 0.92 -2.06 -44.47
N ASN A 824 0.75 -0.73 -44.40
CA ASN A 824 -0.57 -0.09 -44.29
C ASN A 824 -0.70 1.23 -45.05
N SER A 825 -0.11 1.32 -46.25
CA SER A 825 -0.53 2.32 -47.25
C SER A 825 -1.84 1.91 -47.94
N TYR A 826 -2.92 1.86 -47.15
CA TYR A 826 -4.33 1.72 -47.51
C TYR A 826 -4.82 0.44 -48.23
N ASN A 827 -5.99 -0.02 -47.76
CA ASN A 827 -6.86 -1.06 -48.31
C ASN A 827 -6.33 -2.52 -48.21
N GLY A 828 -6.84 -3.34 -47.27
CA GLY A 828 -7.90 -3.03 -46.30
C GLY A 828 -8.26 -4.18 -45.35
N ASN A 829 -9.31 -3.93 -44.55
CA ASN A 829 -9.92 -4.84 -43.59
C ASN A 829 -9.01 -5.28 -42.41
N ASP A 830 -8.75 -4.35 -41.47
CA ASP A 830 -9.28 -4.53 -40.09
C ASP A 830 -9.33 -3.25 -39.21
N PHE A 831 -8.86 -2.09 -39.67
CA PHE A 831 -9.16 -0.79 -39.00
C PHE A 831 -10.36 -0.03 -39.64
N ALA A 832 -10.98 -0.61 -40.66
CA ALA A 832 -12.13 -0.05 -41.39
C ALA A 832 -13.11 -1.14 -41.90
N ALA A 833 -13.29 -2.22 -41.12
CA ALA A 833 -14.21 -3.32 -41.42
C ALA A 833 -14.83 -3.87 -40.11
N ASN A 834 -15.52 -3.05 -39.31
CA ASN A 834 -16.58 -2.16 -39.79
C ASN A 834 -16.44 -0.73 -39.25
N ASN A 835 -16.54 0.27 -40.13
CA ASN A 835 -17.82 0.97 -40.34
C ASN A 835 -17.65 2.02 -41.46
N ALA A 836 -18.27 1.79 -42.62
CA ALA A 836 -18.22 2.72 -43.75
C ALA A 836 -18.75 4.12 -43.41
N GLN A 837 -19.62 4.23 -42.40
CA GLN A 837 -20.12 5.52 -41.88
C GLN A 837 -19.00 6.40 -41.32
N ILE A 838 -17.96 5.83 -40.68
CA ILE A 838 -16.82 6.60 -40.14
C ILE A 838 -16.03 7.20 -41.30
N THR A 839 -15.73 6.39 -42.33
CA THR A 839 -14.95 6.82 -43.49
C THR A 839 -15.71 7.89 -44.29
N ALA A 840 -17.01 7.67 -44.55
CA ALA A 840 -17.86 8.63 -45.24
C ALA A 840 -17.94 9.96 -44.47
N LEU A 841 -18.26 9.91 -43.17
CA LEU A 841 -18.39 11.08 -42.31
C LEU A 841 -17.08 11.88 -42.17
N ALA A 842 -15.94 11.21 -41.96
CA ALA A 842 -14.66 11.90 -41.82
C ALA A 842 -14.22 12.58 -43.13
N LEU A 843 -14.49 11.98 -44.29
CA LEU A 843 -14.27 12.61 -45.59
C LEU A 843 -15.27 13.76 -45.83
N GLU A 844 -16.55 13.58 -45.54
CA GLU A 844 -17.60 14.61 -45.66
C GLU A 844 -17.26 15.86 -44.84
N LEU A 845 -16.91 15.69 -43.56
CA LEU A 845 -16.54 16.78 -42.65
C LEU A 845 -15.25 17.52 -43.06
N THR A 846 -14.43 16.93 -43.92
CA THR A 846 -13.13 17.51 -44.32
C THR A 846 -13.03 17.82 -45.83
N ALA A 847 -14.09 17.58 -46.61
CA ALA A 847 -14.04 17.59 -48.08
C ALA A 847 -13.51 18.91 -48.69
N ASN A 848 -13.71 20.04 -48.01
CA ASN A 848 -13.27 21.37 -48.43
C ASN A 848 -12.10 21.94 -47.59
N LEU A 849 -11.47 21.12 -46.72
CA LEU A 849 -10.44 21.56 -45.78
C LEU A 849 -9.05 21.12 -46.25
N THR A 850 -8.21 22.08 -46.63
CA THR A 850 -6.87 21.82 -47.15
C THR A 850 -5.84 21.63 -46.03
N SER A 851 -5.89 22.43 -44.97
CA SER A 851 -4.92 22.37 -43.87
C SER A 851 -5.20 21.21 -42.90
N ASP A 852 -4.14 20.63 -42.35
CA ASP A 852 -4.26 19.58 -41.34
C ASP A 852 -4.77 20.11 -40.00
N TYR A 853 -4.58 21.41 -39.72
CA TYR A 853 -5.18 22.07 -38.56
C TYR A 853 -6.70 22.06 -38.64
N ASP A 854 -7.27 22.48 -39.77
CA ASP A 854 -8.72 22.61 -39.93
C ASP A 854 -9.40 21.24 -39.92
N LYS A 855 -8.77 20.22 -40.53
CA LYS A 855 -9.21 18.82 -40.43
C LYS A 855 -9.21 18.34 -38.98
N ALA A 856 -8.10 18.51 -38.25
CA ALA A 856 -7.98 18.05 -36.87
C ALA A 856 -8.99 18.76 -35.95
N TYR A 857 -9.11 20.08 -36.08
CA TYR A 857 -10.09 20.91 -35.38
C TYR A 857 -11.53 20.46 -35.64
N THR A 858 -11.90 20.24 -36.91
CA THR A 858 -13.27 19.90 -37.31
C THR A 858 -13.65 18.51 -36.82
N LEU A 859 -12.78 17.50 -36.99
CA LEU A 859 -13.04 16.14 -36.52
C LEU A 859 -13.10 16.06 -34.98
N PHE A 860 -12.22 16.78 -34.28
CA PHE A 860 -12.27 16.89 -32.82
C PHE A 860 -13.60 17.48 -32.33
N ASN A 861 -14.01 18.63 -32.87
CA ASN A 861 -15.26 19.29 -32.47
C ASN A 861 -16.47 18.39 -32.79
N TRP A 862 -16.47 17.73 -33.95
CA TRP A 862 -17.57 16.84 -34.32
C TRP A 862 -17.76 15.70 -33.29
N VAL A 863 -16.67 15.00 -32.90
CA VAL A 863 -16.76 13.94 -31.89
C VAL A 863 -17.20 14.50 -30.54
N ARG A 864 -16.64 15.63 -30.10
CA ARG A 864 -17.00 16.30 -28.82
C ARG A 864 -18.48 16.68 -28.75
N ASP A 865 -19.04 17.18 -29.84
CA ASP A 865 -20.39 17.76 -29.85
C ASP A 865 -21.50 16.75 -30.18
N ASN A 866 -21.17 15.66 -30.89
CA ASN A 866 -22.15 14.65 -31.33
C ASN A 866 -22.13 13.35 -30.50
N ILE A 867 -21.05 13.07 -29.76
CA ILE A 867 -20.90 11.82 -28.99
C ILE A 867 -21.03 12.07 -27.49
N LYS A 868 -22.11 11.56 -26.90
CA LYS A 868 -22.40 11.74 -25.46
C LYS A 868 -21.48 10.87 -24.60
N TYR A 869 -21.10 11.37 -23.44
CA TYR A 869 -20.37 10.53 -22.47
C TYR A 869 -21.24 9.37 -21.97
N SER A 870 -20.63 8.23 -21.65
CA SER A 870 -21.31 7.07 -21.08
C SER A 870 -20.40 6.36 -20.07
N TYR A 871 -20.95 6.01 -18.91
CA TYR A 871 -20.18 5.52 -17.77
C TYR A 871 -20.01 4.00 -17.80
N TYR A 872 -18.85 3.55 -18.25
CA TYR A 872 -18.36 2.17 -18.14
C TYR A 872 -16.83 2.16 -18.22
N TYR A 873 -16.20 1.06 -17.77
CA TYR A 873 -14.75 0.90 -17.73
C TYR A 873 -14.19 0.37 -19.05
N ASN A 874 -12.98 0.81 -19.42
CA ASN A 874 -12.20 0.35 -20.58
C ASN A 874 -12.87 0.54 -21.95
N SER A 875 -12.18 0.17 -23.03
CA SER A 875 -12.76 0.12 -24.38
C SER A 875 -13.79 -1.00 -24.46
N GLN A 876 -15.07 -0.68 -24.73
CA GLN A 876 -16.15 -1.69 -24.86
C GLN A 876 -16.91 -1.61 -26.18
N GLN A 877 -16.77 -0.51 -26.92
CA GLN A 877 -17.57 -0.23 -28.12
C GLN A 877 -16.71 -0.14 -29.38
N GLY A 878 -15.48 0.37 -29.27
CA GLY A 878 -14.66 0.78 -30.40
C GLY A 878 -15.30 1.93 -31.19
N ALA A 879 -14.54 2.47 -32.14
CA ALA A 879 -15.00 3.58 -32.99
C ALA A 879 -16.38 3.31 -33.65
N ALA A 880 -16.60 2.07 -34.10
CA ALA A 880 -17.77 1.63 -34.86
C ALA A 880 -19.08 1.82 -34.09
N LEU A 881 -19.21 1.20 -32.91
CA LEU A 881 -20.44 1.26 -32.13
C LEU A 881 -20.61 2.62 -31.45
N THR A 882 -19.52 3.32 -31.12
CA THR A 882 -19.57 4.69 -30.61
C THR A 882 -20.22 5.66 -31.60
N LEU A 883 -19.87 5.59 -32.88
CA LEU A 883 -20.55 6.37 -33.92
C LEU A 883 -22.02 5.97 -34.02
N THR A 884 -22.32 4.68 -34.19
CA THR A 884 -23.70 4.20 -34.43
C THR A 884 -24.64 4.43 -33.23
N ARG A 885 -24.13 4.48 -31.99
CA ARG A 885 -24.92 4.74 -30.78
C ARG A 885 -24.93 6.21 -30.35
N GLY A 886 -24.05 7.05 -30.91
CA GLY A 886 -23.88 8.44 -30.49
C GLY A 886 -23.39 8.60 -29.03
N SER A 887 -22.75 7.58 -28.44
CA SER A 887 -22.22 7.66 -27.08
C SER A 887 -21.03 6.73 -26.81
N GLY A 888 -20.17 7.13 -25.88
CA GLY A 888 -18.99 6.36 -25.45
C GLY A 888 -18.27 6.96 -24.25
N ASN A 889 -17.41 6.18 -23.61
CA ASN A 889 -16.50 6.65 -22.55
C ASN A 889 -15.21 7.27 -23.15
N CYS A 890 -14.24 7.62 -22.30
CA CYS A 890 -12.97 8.22 -22.71
C CYS A 890 -12.16 7.38 -23.70
N CYS A 891 -12.06 6.06 -23.49
CA CYS A 891 -11.41 5.15 -24.42
C CYS A 891 -12.10 5.13 -25.79
N ASP A 892 -13.42 5.00 -25.78
CA ASP A 892 -14.21 4.77 -26.99
C ASP A 892 -14.46 6.04 -27.83
N GLN A 893 -14.58 7.21 -27.21
CA GLN A 893 -14.54 8.48 -27.93
C GLN A 893 -13.15 8.75 -28.53
N SER A 894 -12.08 8.41 -27.82
CA SER A 894 -10.71 8.47 -28.34
C SER A 894 -10.52 7.52 -29.52
N ASN A 895 -11.09 6.31 -29.47
CA ASN A 895 -11.10 5.36 -30.59
C ASN A 895 -11.76 5.95 -31.84
N LEU A 896 -12.93 6.59 -31.70
CA LEU A 896 -13.61 7.21 -32.84
C LEU A 896 -12.80 8.37 -33.44
N LEU A 897 -12.30 9.29 -32.60
CA LEU A 897 -11.50 10.42 -33.08
C LEU A 897 -10.20 9.97 -33.75
N VAL A 898 -9.51 8.96 -33.21
CA VAL A 898 -8.33 8.35 -33.83
C VAL A 898 -8.65 7.77 -35.21
N SER A 899 -9.75 7.02 -35.35
CA SER A 899 -10.16 6.45 -36.64
C SER A 899 -10.51 7.55 -37.66
N MET A 900 -11.27 8.58 -37.26
CA MET A 900 -11.62 9.69 -38.15
C MET A 900 -10.38 10.48 -38.61
N CYS A 901 -9.44 10.76 -37.71
CA CYS A 901 -8.18 11.42 -38.06
C CYS A 901 -7.34 10.59 -39.05
N ARG A 902 -7.29 9.26 -38.86
CA ARG A 902 -6.57 8.34 -39.76
C ARG A 902 -7.18 8.29 -41.16
N VAL A 903 -8.51 8.34 -41.28
CA VAL A 903 -9.20 8.39 -42.59
C VAL A 903 -8.69 9.53 -43.46
N VAL A 904 -8.39 10.69 -42.85
CA VAL A 904 -7.98 11.92 -43.55
C VAL A 904 -6.46 12.17 -43.54
N GLY A 905 -5.66 11.17 -43.14
CA GLY A 905 -4.19 11.20 -43.17
C GLY A 905 -3.51 11.86 -41.96
N LEU A 906 -4.24 12.30 -40.93
CA LEU A 906 -3.68 12.97 -39.76
C LEU A 906 -2.91 12.00 -38.85
N ASN A 907 -1.72 12.42 -38.42
CA ASN A 907 -0.92 11.69 -37.44
C ASN A 907 -1.49 11.89 -36.02
N VAL A 908 -1.96 10.82 -35.39
CA VAL A 908 -2.70 10.85 -34.12
C VAL A 908 -2.32 9.69 -33.21
N ARG A 909 -2.25 9.97 -31.90
CA ARG A 909 -1.92 9.01 -30.84
C ARG A 909 -2.85 9.15 -29.63
N TYR A 910 -2.99 8.08 -28.87
CA TYR A 910 -3.66 8.07 -27.56
C TYR A 910 -2.70 8.56 -26.46
N VAL A 911 -3.24 9.10 -25.39
CA VAL A 911 -2.55 9.38 -24.12
C VAL A 911 -3.38 8.80 -22.97
N HIS A 912 -2.73 8.11 -22.05
CA HIS A 912 -3.36 7.59 -20.82
C HIS A 912 -2.74 8.26 -19.60
N GLY A 913 -3.57 8.66 -18.64
CA GLY A 913 -3.13 9.23 -17.37
C GLY A 913 -4.18 9.16 -16.26
N TYR A 914 -3.83 9.66 -15.08
CA TYR A 914 -4.71 9.82 -13.93
C TYR A 914 -4.91 11.32 -13.69
N CYS A 915 -6.15 11.78 -13.84
CA CYS A 915 -6.49 13.19 -14.01
C CYS A 915 -7.50 13.66 -12.95
N HIS A 916 -7.40 14.92 -12.53
CA HIS A 916 -8.26 15.51 -11.51
C HIS A 916 -9.41 16.32 -12.15
N PHE A 917 -10.58 15.70 -12.23
CA PHE A 917 -11.81 16.33 -12.70
C PHE A 917 -12.49 17.11 -11.57
N THR A 918 -13.52 17.89 -11.92
CA THR A 918 -14.30 18.73 -10.99
C THR A 918 -14.98 17.96 -9.83
N ASP A 919 -15.11 16.65 -9.96
CA ASP A 919 -15.83 15.72 -9.09
C ASP A 919 -14.94 14.61 -8.50
N GLY A 920 -13.69 14.44 -8.97
CA GLY A 920 -12.80 13.42 -8.44
C GLY A 920 -11.55 13.12 -9.29
N TRP A 921 -10.80 12.11 -8.88
CA TRP A 921 -9.62 11.61 -9.60
C TRP A 921 -9.95 10.33 -10.38
N TYR A 922 -9.72 10.36 -11.69
CA TYR A 922 -10.10 9.26 -12.60
C TYR A 922 -8.96 8.85 -13.54
N GLY A 923 -8.90 7.56 -13.86
CA GLY A 923 -8.11 7.08 -15.00
C GLY A 923 -8.77 7.54 -16.29
N HIS A 924 -8.00 8.16 -17.17
CA HIS A 924 -8.52 8.88 -18.33
C HIS A 924 -7.67 8.61 -19.59
N VAL A 925 -8.35 8.51 -20.73
CA VAL A 925 -7.76 8.35 -22.05
C VAL A 925 -8.24 9.50 -22.94
N LEU A 926 -7.28 10.21 -23.51
CA LEU A 926 -7.49 11.27 -24.50
C LEU A 926 -6.62 11.02 -25.75
N THR A 927 -6.66 11.93 -26.70
CA THR A 927 -5.79 11.90 -27.89
C THR A 927 -4.86 13.10 -27.96
N GLU A 928 -3.79 12.97 -28.73
CA GLU A 928 -2.98 14.08 -29.24
C GLU A 928 -2.87 13.93 -30.76
N ILE A 929 -3.11 15.02 -31.49
CA ILE A 929 -2.99 15.07 -32.96
C ILE A 929 -1.76 15.93 -33.31
N ASN A 930 -0.93 15.48 -34.25
CA ASN A 930 0.18 16.26 -34.77
C ASN A 930 -0.29 17.09 -35.98
N VAL A 931 0.02 18.38 -35.95
CA VAL A 931 -0.20 19.32 -37.05
C VAL A 931 1.08 20.14 -37.21
N ASP A 932 1.66 20.12 -38.41
CA ASP A 932 2.90 20.83 -38.76
C ASP A 932 4.05 20.58 -37.76
N GLY A 933 4.20 19.34 -37.30
CA GLY A 933 5.21 18.91 -36.32
C GLY A 933 4.83 19.15 -34.85
N LYS A 934 3.84 20.00 -34.56
CA LYS A 934 3.38 20.30 -33.20
C LYS A 934 2.24 19.38 -32.78
N TRP A 935 2.33 18.81 -31.57
CA TRP A 935 1.24 18.02 -30.98
C TRP A 935 0.24 18.94 -30.25
N TYR A 936 -1.05 18.72 -30.54
CA TYR A 936 -2.18 19.39 -29.91
C TYR A 936 -3.02 18.37 -29.14
N SER A 937 -3.33 18.66 -27.88
CA SER A 937 -4.20 17.81 -27.06
C SER A 937 -5.64 17.86 -27.56
N ALA A 938 -6.27 16.70 -27.68
CA ALA A 938 -7.61 16.53 -28.19
C ALA A 938 -8.37 15.52 -27.30
N ASP A 939 -9.05 16.05 -26.28
CA ASP A 939 -9.88 15.29 -25.33
C ASP A 939 -11.37 15.57 -25.58
N PRO A 940 -12.08 14.74 -26.37
CA PRO A 940 -13.45 15.04 -26.80
C PRO A 940 -14.51 14.86 -25.70
N VAL A 941 -14.18 14.30 -24.52
CA VAL A 941 -15.18 13.86 -23.53
C VAL A 941 -16.00 14.97 -22.87
N SER A 942 -15.76 16.24 -23.20
CA SER A 942 -16.48 17.37 -22.64
C SER A 942 -16.51 18.57 -23.58
N THR A 943 -17.69 19.19 -23.71
CA THR A 943 -17.89 20.50 -24.37
C THR A 943 -17.15 21.66 -23.70
N ARG A 944 -16.53 21.46 -22.52
CA ARG A 944 -15.58 22.42 -21.92
C ARG A 944 -14.23 22.48 -22.65
N ASN A 945 -13.90 21.48 -23.46
CA ASN A 945 -12.61 21.38 -24.15
C ASN A 945 -12.67 21.96 -25.56
N THR A 946 -11.56 22.56 -26.00
CA THR A 946 -11.35 22.99 -27.38
C THR A 946 -10.08 22.32 -27.93
N PHE A 947 -9.90 22.33 -29.25
CA PHE A 947 -8.72 21.69 -29.84
C PHE A 947 -7.44 22.37 -29.34
N GLY A 948 -6.55 21.60 -28.72
CA GLY A 948 -5.34 22.08 -28.05
C GLY A 948 -5.52 22.58 -26.61
N VAL A 949 -6.75 22.67 -26.06
CA VAL A 949 -7.00 23.21 -24.69
C VAL A 949 -8.01 22.37 -23.91
N ILE A 950 -7.58 21.89 -22.75
CA ILE A 950 -8.34 21.04 -21.83
C ILE A 950 -8.80 21.89 -20.64
N ASN A 951 -10.12 21.95 -20.40
CA ASN A 951 -10.73 22.68 -19.28
C ASN A 951 -11.74 21.83 -18.48
N ASN A 952 -11.85 20.52 -18.76
CA ASN A 952 -12.71 19.59 -18.01
C ASN A 952 -12.04 19.01 -16.75
N TRP A 953 -10.71 18.90 -16.73
CA TRP A 953 -9.85 18.49 -15.61
C TRP A 953 -8.58 19.36 -15.52
N ASP A 954 -7.92 19.34 -14.36
CA ASP A 954 -6.68 20.08 -14.10
C ASP A 954 -5.47 19.40 -14.75
N THR A 955 -4.90 20.07 -15.75
CA THR A 955 -3.72 19.61 -16.51
C THR A 955 -2.39 19.75 -15.78
N TYR A 956 -2.33 20.53 -14.69
CA TYR A 956 -1.10 20.71 -13.90
C TYR A 956 -0.88 19.63 -12.83
N SER A 957 -1.95 18.99 -12.36
CA SER A 957 -1.88 17.90 -11.37
C SER A 957 -2.03 16.48 -11.97
N ALA A 958 -2.39 16.37 -13.24
CA ALA A 958 -2.53 15.09 -13.93
C ALA A 958 -1.21 14.32 -14.06
N THR A 959 -1.26 13.00 -13.84
CA THR A 959 -0.13 12.09 -14.03
C THR A 959 -0.29 11.30 -15.33
N TYR A 960 0.49 11.62 -16.36
CA TYR A 960 0.51 10.88 -17.62
C TYR A 960 1.35 9.60 -17.51
N TYR A 961 0.78 8.46 -17.90
CA TYR A 961 1.44 7.15 -17.81
C TYR A 961 2.17 6.77 -19.10
N ASN A 962 1.50 6.87 -20.26
CA ASN A 962 2.11 6.58 -21.55
C ASN A 962 1.32 7.18 -22.73
N ARG A 963 1.92 7.14 -23.91
CA ARG A 963 1.31 7.48 -25.20
C ARG A 963 1.35 6.27 -26.13
N TYR A 964 0.31 6.05 -26.95
CA TYR A 964 0.18 4.84 -27.76
C TYR A 964 -0.29 5.12 -29.19
N THR A 965 0.16 4.32 -30.15
CA THR A 965 -0.44 4.26 -31.50
C THR A 965 -1.75 3.45 -31.49
N TYR A 966 -1.90 2.49 -30.57
CA TYR A 966 -3.12 1.69 -30.39
C TYR A 966 -3.38 1.51 -28.89
N LEU A 967 -4.63 1.70 -28.46
CA LEU A 967 -4.99 1.56 -27.05
C LEU A 967 -4.98 0.07 -26.64
N PRO A 968 -4.22 -0.35 -25.62
CA PRO A 968 -4.00 -1.77 -25.35
C PRO A 968 -4.94 -2.38 -24.27
N PHE A 969 -6.05 -1.71 -23.94
CA PHE A 969 -7.00 -2.12 -22.87
C PHE A 969 -8.40 -1.50 -23.02
#